data_AF-A0A1M3NGY8-F1
#
_entry.id   AF-A0A1M3NGY8-F1
#
_cell.length_a   1.000
_cell.length_b   1.000
_cell.length_c   1.000
_cell.angle_alpha   90.00
_cell.angle_beta   90.00
_cell.angle_gamma   90.00
#
_symmetry.space_group_name_H-M   'P 1'
#
loop_
_entity.id
_entity.type
_entity.pdbx_description
1 polymer ?
#
loop_
_entity_poly.entity_id
_entity_poly.type
_entity_poly.pdbx_seq_one_letter_code
_entity_poly.pdbx_strand_id
1 'polypeptide(L)'
;MLSRRRLPLLVAFPALYVGVAAVRAGEARPSAWLLVAIAVVIALIGGRIDEGTEPVAARLRLWTATGLSVAVATAALSTRPFWAAFARELGTLVAMLAALRAIQRIDAEVGLAAKATEAASQPGFSPRALYRAGVAAVTLAWGAPALFDGLALFGVIGEATASSGAPVVAAGCGAVALFALGATALLIGGARRLELAVPPRALACAGAAGAGLTIGVTLALTSVVPADAAAALGGAIASALIVRLAGTRDALGLARRGRRALTLVLFGGPVAALAAIAVESRAYGGSGVALTLAAVALLVGAISQKLEEPLLPVKGILLDALAEARNAAGEREARTAMAHALVRIREASAVGLGPTASPSPELWLLHPTRVITVDAAGYLQERVTALPDGIFDVALGEPDGTLRTSVLRALEVRRADLRPILSWLEQRDALFATVIADSEDPDGLLIVPAGTRTEELTLEEVRAAKLLADAFVAVSQATSARERHRERERELQHRIDTLDDEAARLRHTIELEAGRHALAATRLARPATVGIYSAAARMAYDALERRVSHEAPTMLVARAGIDPVPYVARAHLSGTRKSGPLVVVDGTASREHDVDRWNDEETSPLALADRGLLFLVDGAALPREVQVLVARTITQRRAPWERASPLDIAVALSATKTLEELIESGLLAPELAARFDGGEPIILPRLRDRAEDLHSIVADRLAREGLRVHGRPIGIDHAAFSRLVEYPFDGEDAEVASIVTRLVARAQGDVIRAADVDALGLLHVDEAEPPKWPEGARAANRNDG
;
A
#
# COMPACT_ATOMS: atom_id res chain seq x y z
N MET A 1 6.33 10.07 60.02
CA MET A 1 6.07 8.95 59.09
C MET A 1 5.58 7.75 59.90
N LEU A 2 4.27 7.54 59.98
CA LEU A 2 3.70 6.33 60.57
C LEU A 2 3.96 5.16 59.60
N SER A 3 4.54 4.05 60.08
CA SER A 3 4.79 2.89 59.22
C SER A 3 3.46 2.36 58.68
N ARG A 4 3.40 2.04 57.38
CA ARG A 4 2.20 1.51 56.70
C ARG A 4 1.61 0.27 57.40
N ARG A 5 2.42 -0.44 58.20
CA ARG A 5 2.00 -1.58 59.04
C ARG A 5 1.14 -1.21 60.26
N ARG A 6 1.19 0.03 60.76
CA ARG A 6 0.43 0.49 61.94
C ARG A 6 -0.86 1.25 61.61
N LEU A 7 -1.06 1.64 60.36
CA LEU A 7 -2.26 2.31 59.85
C LEU A 7 -3.57 1.53 60.10
N PRO A 8 -3.68 0.22 59.82
CA PRO A 8 -4.91 -0.53 60.09
C PRO A 8 -5.26 -0.61 61.58
N LEU A 9 -4.25 -0.68 62.47
CA LEU A 9 -4.45 -0.65 63.92
C LEU A 9 -4.97 0.70 64.42
N LEU A 10 -4.49 1.81 63.84
CA LEU A 10 -4.98 3.16 64.17
C LEU A 10 -6.42 3.40 63.69
N VAL A 11 -6.78 2.87 62.51
CA VAL A 11 -8.15 2.99 61.97
C VAL A 11 -9.15 2.12 62.76
N ALA A 12 -8.69 1.03 63.39
CA ALA A 12 -9.52 0.15 64.22
C ALA A 12 -9.72 0.67 65.66
N PHE A 13 -8.91 1.63 66.12
CA PHE A 13 -8.95 2.15 67.48
C PHE A 13 -10.32 2.74 67.88
N PRO A 14 -11.02 3.54 67.05
CA PRO A 14 -12.35 4.05 67.38
C PRO A 14 -13.39 2.93 67.58
N ALA A 15 -13.35 1.87 66.76
CA ALA A 15 -14.27 0.73 66.90
C ALA A 15 -14.00 -0.08 68.18
N LEU A 16 -12.72 -0.29 68.52
CA LEU A 16 -12.32 -0.93 69.78
C LEU A 16 -12.73 -0.12 71.00
N TYR A 17 -12.61 1.21 70.94
CA TYR A 17 -13.07 2.10 72.01
C TYR A 17 -14.58 2.03 72.23
N VAL A 18 -15.37 2.00 71.15
CA VAL A 18 -16.83 1.82 71.25
C VAL A 18 -17.19 0.45 71.85
N GLY A 19 -16.44 -0.62 71.52
CA GLY A 19 -16.59 -1.92 72.17
C GLY A 19 -16.38 -1.87 73.69
N VAL A 20 -15.35 -1.15 74.16
CA VAL A 20 -15.11 -0.93 75.60
C VAL A 20 -16.24 -0.09 76.23
N ALA A 21 -16.74 0.91 75.51
CA ALA A 21 -17.85 1.74 75.99
C ALA A 21 -19.18 0.96 76.08
N ALA A 22 -19.45 0.04 75.13
CA ALA A 22 -20.60 -0.86 75.16
C ALA A 22 -20.58 -1.79 76.39
N VAL A 23 -19.41 -2.32 76.76
CA VAL A 23 -19.23 -3.09 78.01
C VAL A 23 -19.56 -2.25 79.24
N ARG A 24 -19.05 -1.02 79.30
CA ARG A 24 -19.28 -0.11 80.43
C ARG A 24 -20.74 0.33 80.55
N ALA A 25 -21.46 0.41 79.43
CA ALA A 25 -22.88 0.72 79.37
C ALA A 25 -23.79 -0.48 79.68
N GLY A 26 -23.24 -1.67 79.90
CA GLY A 26 -24.01 -2.88 80.23
C GLY A 26 -24.72 -3.53 79.05
N GLU A 27 -24.21 -3.37 77.82
CA GLU A 27 -24.84 -3.95 76.63
C GLU A 27 -24.67 -5.47 76.52
N ALA A 28 -25.78 -6.19 76.67
CA ALA A 28 -25.84 -7.65 76.54
C ALA A 28 -26.37 -8.15 75.18
N ARG A 29 -26.67 -7.26 74.22
CA ARG A 29 -27.24 -7.66 72.92
C ARG A 29 -26.19 -8.37 72.06
N PRO A 30 -26.43 -9.61 71.59
CA PRO A 30 -25.51 -10.31 70.70
C PRO A 30 -25.24 -9.55 69.38
N SER A 31 -26.23 -8.79 68.89
CA SER A 31 -26.12 -7.98 67.68
C SER A 31 -25.15 -6.80 67.81
N ALA A 32 -25.01 -6.21 69.00
CA ALA A 32 -24.09 -5.10 69.26
C ALA A 32 -22.62 -5.56 69.12
N TRP A 33 -22.30 -6.72 69.68
CA TRP A 33 -20.97 -7.34 69.58
C TRP A 33 -20.60 -7.75 68.16
N LEU A 34 -21.59 -8.21 67.38
CA LEU A 34 -21.41 -8.49 65.96
C LEU A 34 -21.10 -7.22 65.17
N LEU A 35 -21.80 -6.11 65.42
CA LEU A 35 -21.55 -4.82 64.76
C LEU A 35 -20.17 -4.25 65.09
N VAL A 36 -19.73 -4.34 66.36
CA VAL A 36 -18.37 -3.93 66.75
C VAL A 36 -17.31 -4.79 66.06
N ALA A 37 -17.51 -6.11 65.98
CA ALA A 37 -16.60 -7.00 65.25
C ALA A 37 -16.54 -6.65 63.75
N ILE A 38 -17.70 -6.39 63.12
CA ILE A 38 -17.80 -5.94 61.73
C ILE A 38 -17.07 -4.60 61.54
N ALA A 39 -17.23 -3.64 62.46
CA ALA A 39 -16.56 -2.35 62.41
C ALA A 39 -15.03 -2.48 62.46
N VAL A 40 -14.50 -3.38 63.30
CA VAL A 40 -13.06 -3.68 63.35
C VAL A 40 -12.59 -4.30 62.05
N VAL A 41 -13.34 -5.25 61.49
CA VAL A 41 -13.01 -5.87 60.19
C VAL A 41 -13.00 -4.82 59.07
N ILE A 42 -13.99 -3.94 59.01
CA ILE A 42 -14.05 -2.83 58.04
C ILE A 42 -12.82 -1.93 58.16
N ALA A 43 -12.44 -1.57 59.38
CA ALA A 43 -11.24 -0.76 59.64
C ALA A 43 -9.95 -1.45 59.18
N LEU A 44 -9.81 -2.75 59.47
CA LEU A 44 -8.63 -3.54 59.07
C LEU A 44 -8.55 -3.70 57.55
N ILE A 45 -9.67 -3.95 56.88
CA ILE A 45 -9.72 -4.06 55.41
C ILE A 45 -9.45 -2.71 54.76
N GLY A 46 -10.09 -1.63 55.24
CA GLY A 46 -9.89 -0.29 54.70
C GLY A 46 -8.51 0.30 54.96
N GLY A 47 -7.82 -0.19 56.01
CA GLY A 47 -6.43 0.13 56.31
C GLY A 47 -5.41 -0.63 55.45
N ARG A 48 -5.82 -1.63 54.66
CA ARG A 48 -4.96 -2.31 53.67
C ARG A 48 -4.94 -1.49 52.38
N ILE A 49 -3.81 -0.86 52.12
CA ILE A 49 -3.57 -0.08 50.90
C ILE A 49 -2.47 -0.77 50.11
N ASP A 50 -2.77 -1.13 48.86
CA ASP A 50 -1.83 -1.79 47.96
C ASP A 50 -0.64 -0.89 47.62
N GLU A 51 0.52 -1.52 47.43
CA GLU A 51 1.74 -0.83 46.97
C GLU A 51 1.50 -0.22 45.59
N GLY A 52 1.85 1.07 45.43
CA GLY A 52 1.60 1.84 44.20
C GLY A 52 0.29 2.63 44.16
N THR A 53 -0.56 2.58 45.19
CA THR A 53 -1.76 3.44 45.25
C THR A 53 -1.38 4.92 45.42
N GLU A 54 -1.99 5.82 44.66
CA GLU A 54 -1.76 7.26 44.75
C GLU A 54 -2.01 7.78 46.20
N PRO A 55 -1.14 8.64 46.77
CA PRO A 55 -1.27 9.12 48.16
C PRO A 55 -2.60 9.79 48.49
N VAL A 56 -3.27 10.39 47.51
CA VAL A 56 -4.60 10.98 47.69
C VAL A 56 -5.66 9.88 47.75
N ALA A 57 -5.70 8.97 46.77
CA ALA A 57 -6.65 7.86 46.74
C ALA A 57 -6.55 6.97 48.00
N ALA A 58 -5.32 6.73 48.46
CA ALA A 58 -5.05 6.05 49.73
C ALA A 58 -5.69 6.78 50.93
N ARG A 59 -5.55 8.11 51.00
CA ARG A 59 -6.21 8.92 52.03
C ARG A 59 -7.74 8.82 51.91
N LEU A 60 -8.33 9.05 50.75
CA LEU A 60 -9.79 8.99 50.61
C LEU A 60 -10.37 7.65 51.07
N ARG A 61 -9.71 6.54 50.72
CA ARG A 61 -10.10 5.19 51.20
C ARG A 61 -10.03 5.05 52.71
N LEU A 62 -8.93 5.50 53.33
CA LEU A 62 -8.77 5.49 54.78
C LEU A 62 -9.87 6.29 55.47
N TRP A 63 -10.12 7.51 55.00
CA TRP A 63 -11.11 8.40 55.62
C TRP A 63 -12.53 7.83 55.54
N THR A 64 -12.92 7.23 54.40
CA THR A 64 -14.21 6.54 54.28
C THR A 64 -14.30 5.26 55.09
N ALA A 65 -13.20 4.49 55.20
CA ALA A 65 -13.18 3.28 55.99
C ALA A 65 -13.27 3.56 57.50
N THR A 66 -12.57 4.61 57.97
CA THR A 66 -12.69 5.09 59.34
C THR A 66 -14.11 5.58 59.61
N GLY A 67 -14.68 6.41 58.73
CA GLY A 67 -16.05 6.91 58.89
C GLY A 67 -17.09 5.80 58.94
N LEU A 68 -16.96 4.79 58.07
CA LEU A 68 -17.84 3.61 58.07
C LEU A 68 -17.64 2.74 59.31
N SER A 69 -16.40 2.51 59.74
CA SER A 69 -16.10 1.77 60.97
C SER A 69 -16.71 2.45 62.20
N VAL A 70 -16.57 3.78 62.30
CA VAL A 70 -17.17 4.57 63.40
C VAL A 70 -18.70 4.51 63.34
N ALA A 71 -19.31 4.66 62.16
CA ALA A 71 -20.75 4.59 62.01
C ALA A 71 -21.33 3.21 62.40
N VAL A 72 -20.66 2.12 61.99
CA VAL A 72 -21.05 0.74 62.34
C VAL A 72 -20.83 0.46 63.83
N ALA A 73 -19.72 0.90 64.40
CA ALA A 73 -19.43 0.67 65.82
C ALA A 73 -20.41 1.42 66.72
N THR A 74 -20.69 2.69 66.42
CA THR A 74 -21.60 3.51 67.23
C THR A 74 -23.07 3.12 67.08
N ALA A 75 -23.46 2.55 65.92
CA ALA A 75 -24.79 1.98 65.72
C ALA A 75 -25.06 0.72 66.57
N ALA A 76 -24.03 0.11 67.17
CA ALA A 76 -24.19 -0.98 68.12
C ALA A 76 -24.84 -0.53 69.45
N LEU A 77 -24.71 0.76 69.78
CA LEU A 77 -25.14 1.30 71.06
C LEU A 77 -26.67 1.47 71.11
N SER A 78 -27.25 0.93 72.17
CA SER A 78 -28.65 0.99 72.59
C SER A 78 -29.07 2.34 73.17
N THR A 79 -28.12 3.01 73.82
CA THR A 79 -28.26 4.38 74.32
C THR A 79 -27.65 5.33 73.31
N ARG A 80 -28.10 6.59 73.28
CA ARG A 80 -27.55 7.64 72.41
C ARG A 80 -26.64 8.59 73.20
N PRO A 81 -25.45 8.16 73.66
CA PRO A 81 -24.56 9.08 74.37
C PRO A 81 -24.03 10.13 73.38
N PHE A 82 -24.01 11.39 73.81
CA PHE A 82 -23.69 12.53 72.93
C PHE A 82 -22.32 12.38 72.24
N TRP A 83 -21.32 11.79 72.90
CA TRP A 83 -20.01 11.57 72.29
C TRP A 83 -20.04 10.57 71.12
N ALA A 84 -20.87 9.52 71.21
CA ALA A 84 -20.98 8.51 70.16
C ALA A 84 -21.82 9.03 69.00
N ALA A 85 -22.89 9.78 69.29
CA ALA A 85 -23.68 10.47 68.27
C ALA A 85 -22.83 11.48 67.51
N PHE A 86 -22.08 12.34 68.22
CA PHE A 86 -21.15 13.28 67.61
C PHE A 86 -20.06 12.59 66.76
N ALA A 87 -19.45 11.52 67.27
CA ALA A 87 -18.44 10.76 66.52
C ALA A 87 -19.01 10.12 65.25
N ARG A 88 -20.25 9.61 65.30
CA ARG A 88 -20.99 9.04 64.17
C ARG A 88 -21.27 10.11 63.11
N GLU A 89 -21.81 11.25 63.50
CA GLU A 89 -22.12 12.34 62.57
C GLU A 89 -20.86 12.98 61.96
N LEU A 90 -19.79 13.14 62.75
CA LEU A 90 -18.52 13.65 62.23
C LEU A 90 -17.85 12.64 61.29
N GLY A 91 -17.83 11.36 61.64
CA GLY A 91 -17.23 10.30 60.81
C GLY A 91 -17.94 10.12 59.46
N THR A 92 -19.27 10.25 59.45
CA THR A 92 -20.08 10.18 58.23
C THR A 92 -19.92 11.43 57.37
N LEU A 93 -19.96 12.63 57.94
CA LEU A 93 -19.68 13.89 57.23
C LEU A 93 -18.31 13.81 56.52
N VAL A 94 -17.30 13.37 57.26
CA VAL A 94 -15.94 13.18 56.75
C VAL A 94 -15.89 12.17 55.60
N ALA A 95 -16.60 11.05 55.71
CA ALA A 95 -16.71 10.06 54.64
C ALA A 95 -17.40 10.65 53.40
N MET A 96 -18.47 11.43 53.56
CA MET A 96 -19.17 12.08 52.45
C MET A 96 -18.30 13.13 51.75
N LEU A 97 -17.51 13.91 52.50
CA LEU A 97 -16.56 14.85 51.93
C LEU A 97 -15.43 14.14 51.15
N ALA A 98 -14.97 12.99 51.66
CA ALA A 98 -14.02 12.14 50.94
C ALA A 98 -14.63 11.56 49.65
N ALA A 99 -15.89 11.16 49.67
CA ALA A 99 -16.63 10.70 48.50
C ALA A 99 -16.81 11.81 47.45
N LEU A 100 -17.18 13.04 47.83
CA LEU A 100 -17.23 14.20 46.93
C LEU A 100 -15.86 14.49 46.30
N ARG A 101 -14.78 14.38 47.08
CA ARG A 101 -13.41 14.55 46.57
C ARG A 101 -13.04 13.44 45.58
N ALA A 102 -13.51 12.21 45.79
CA ALA A 102 -13.32 11.11 44.86
C ALA A 102 -14.10 11.32 43.56
N ILE A 103 -15.36 11.77 43.63
CA ILE A 103 -16.19 12.11 42.45
C ILE A 103 -15.50 13.18 41.60
N GLN A 104 -14.95 14.22 42.24
CA GLN A 104 -14.24 15.28 41.51
C GLN A 104 -12.99 14.76 40.79
N ARG A 105 -12.31 13.75 41.36
CA ARG A 105 -11.05 13.18 40.86
C ARG A 105 -11.27 11.87 40.09
N ILE A 106 -12.48 11.61 39.59
CA ILE A 106 -12.70 10.48 38.69
C ILE A 106 -11.72 10.61 37.53
N ASP A 107 -10.86 9.61 37.36
CA ASP A 107 -9.90 9.59 36.27
C ASP A 107 -10.62 9.45 34.93
N ALA A 108 -10.16 10.18 33.92
CA ALA A 108 -10.58 10.02 32.55
C ALA A 108 -9.53 9.22 31.77
N GLU A 109 -9.92 8.66 30.63
CA GLU A 109 -8.95 8.19 29.64
C GLU A 109 -8.10 9.37 29.14
N VAL A 110 -6.82 9.10 28.88
CA VAL A 110 -5.86 10.13 28.43
C VAL A 110 -6.18 10.54 27.00
N GLY A 111 -6.36 11.84 26.75
CA GLY A 111 -6.67 12.38 25.43
C GLY A 111 -6.96 13.87 25.47
N LEU A 112 -7.44 14.42 24.35
CA LEU A 112 -7.79 15.84 24.20
C LEU A 112 -9.09 16.21 24.94
N ALA A 113 -9.91 15.22 25.30
CA ALA A 113 -11.20 15.40 25.97
C ALA A 113 -11.14 16.26 27.25
N ALA A 114 -10.11 16.11 28.09
CA ALA A 114 -9.99 16.91 29.32
C ALA A 114 -9.84 18.41 29.02
N LYS A 115 -9.04 18.75 27.99
CA LYS A 115 -8.88 20.13 27.51
C LYS A 115 -10.16 20.63 26.85
N ALA A 116 -10.87 19.75 26.14
CA ALA A 116 -12.14 20.04 25.49
C ALA A 116 -13.25 20.37 26.51
N THR A 117 -13.35 19.59 27.59
CA THR A 117 -14.28 19.84 28.69
C THR A 117 -14.04 21.21 29.33
N GLU A 118 -12.77 21.57 29.57
CA GLU A 118 -12.44 22.87 30.14
C GLU A 118 -12.80 24.02 29.18
N ALA A 119 -12.58 23.83 27.88
CA ALA A 119 -12.94 24.79 26.85
C ALA A 119 -14.46 24.98 26.69
N ALA A 120 -15.24 23.89 26.78
CA ALA A 120 -16.70 23.90 26.64
C ALA A 120 -17.46 24.32 27.91
N SER A 121 -16.76 24.48 29.04
CA SER A 121 -17.40 24.80 30.32
C SER A 121 -17.93 26.24 30.39
N GLN A 122 -19.22 26.38 30.74
CA GLN A 122 -19.84 27.70 30.95
C GLN A 122 -19.46 28.28 32.33
N PRO A 123 -19.43 29.61 32.49
CA PRO A 123 -19.26 30.26 33.79
C PRO A 123 -20.36 29.78 34.77
N GLY A 124 -19.96 29.25 35.94
CA GLY A 124 -20.89 28.74 36.96
C GLY A 124 -21.14 27.22 36.92
N PHE A 125 -21.02 26.57 35.76
CA PHE A 125 -21.20 25.11 35.60
C PHE A 125 -19.88 24.35 35.41
N SER A 126 -18.75 24.94 35.81
CA SER A 126 -17.46 24.25 35.76
C SER A 126 -17.42 23.09 36.78
N PRO A 127 -16.67 22.00 36.51
CA PRO A 127 -16.53 20.88 37.45
C PRO A 127 -16.05 21.31 38.85
N ARG A 128 -15.23 22.37 38.92
CA ARG A 128 -14.75 22.95 40.19
C ARG A 128 -15.86 23.69 40.95
N ALA A 129 -16.74 24.41 40.24
CA ALA A 129 -17.88 25.10 40.85
C ALA A 129 -18.91 24.08 41.38
N LEU A 130 -19.23 23.05 40.58
CA LEU A 130 -20.13 21.97 40.98
C LEU A 130 -19.61 21.19 42.20
N TYR A 131 -18.30 20.92 42.25
CA TYR A 131 -17.68 20.33 43.44
C TYR A 131 -17.83 21.21 44.70
N ARG A 132 -17.60 22.53 44.59
CA ARG A 132 -17.78 23.46 45.71
C ARG A 132 -19.23 23.53 46.17
N ALA A 133 -20.17 23.56 45.24
CA ALA A 133 -21.61 23.53 45.55
C ALA A 133 -22.01 22.22 46.25
N GLY A 134 -21.52 21.08 45.78
CA GLY A 134 -21.74 19.78 46.41
C GLY A 134 -21.16 19.70 47.82
N VAL A 135 -19.94 20.21 48.04
CA VAL A 135 -19.33 20.32 49.37
C VAL A 135 -20.21 21.17 50.28
N ALA A 136 -20.61 22.36 49.84
CA ALA A 136 -21.48 23.24 50.62
C ALA A 136 -22.81 22.56 50.97
N ALA A 137 -23.46 21.92 50.01
CA ALA A 137 -24.74 21.22 50.21
C ALA A 137 -24.62 20.08 51.23
N VAL A 138 -23.59 19.23 51.11
CA VAL A 138 -23.35 18.13 52.06
C VAL A 138 -22.97 18.67 53.44
N THR A 139 -22.14 19.72 53.53
CA THR A 139 -21.79 20.32 54.83
C THR A 139 -22.97 21.01 55.50
N LEU A 140 -23.86 21.64 54.75
CA LEU A 140 -25.04 22.29 55.32
C LEU A 140 -26.08 21.24 55.74
N ALA A 141 -26.31 20.22 54.91
CA ALA A 141 -27.26 19.16 55.21
C ALA A 141 -26.79 18.31 56.40
N TRP A 142 -25.54 17.82 56.40
CA TRP A 142 -25.05 16.87 57.43
C TRP A 142 -24.24 17.52 58.55
N GLY A 143 -23.69 18.72 58.34
CA GLY A 143 -22.97 19.45 59.38
C GLY A 143 -23.88 19.98 60.49
N ALA A 144 -25.16 20.22 60.21
CA ALA A 144 -26.13 20.66 61.21
C ALA A 144 -26.37 19.60 62.32
N PRO A 145 -26.63 18.31 62.01
CA PRO A 145 -26.66 17.24 63.02
C PRO A 145 -25.36 17.10 63.81
N ALA A 146 -24.20 17.13 63.14
CA ALA A 146 -22.90 17.03 63.80
C ALA A 146 -22.64 18.21 64.76
N LEU A 147 -23.00 19.43 64.34
CA LEU A 147 -22.90 20.62 65.19
C LEU A 147 -23.83 20.53 66.39
N PHE A 148 -25.07 20.08 66.17
CA PHE A 148 -26.08 19.95 67.21
C PHE A 148 -25.67 18.94 68.29
N ASP A 149 -25.22 17.74 67.90
CA ASP A 149 -24.72 16.73 68.83
C ASP A 149 -23.40 17.16 69.51
N GLY A 150 -22.58 17.98 68.84
CA GLY A 150 -21.37 18.57 69.41
C GLY A 150 -21.66 19.62 70.48
N LEU A 151 -22.62 20.52 70.24
CA LEU A 151 -23.05 21.51 71.23
C LEU A 151 -23.67 20.84 72.47
N ALA A 152 -24.39 19.73 72.28
CA ALA A 152 -24.90 18.91 73.39
C ALA A 152 -23.76 18.24 74.18
N LEU A 153 -22.75 17.69 73.51
CA LEU A 153 -21.58 17.07 74.15
C LEU A 153 -20.80 18.04 75.04
N PHE A 154 -20.68 19.32 74.65
CA PHE A 154 -19.99 20.35 75.43
C PHE A 154 -20.90 21.09 76.43
N GLY A 155 -22.14 20.65 76.61
CA GLY A 155 -23.07 21.22 77.59
C GLY A 155 -23.62 22.61 77.22
N VAL A 156 -23.55 23.00 75.94
CA VAL A 156 -24.04 24.30 75.45
C VAL A 156 -25.55 24.30 75.25
N ILE A 157 -26.14 23.14 74.95
CA ILE A 157 -27.59 22.94 74.77
C ILE A 157 -28.07 21.87 75.77
N GLY A 158 -29.28 22.04 76.33
CA GLY A 158 -29.83 21.15 77.35
C GLY A 158 -30.21 19.74 76.84
N GLU A 159 -30.11 18.74 77.72
CA GLU A 159 -30.34 17.32 77.40
C GLU A 159 -31.78 17.01 76.93
N ALA A 160 -32.78 17.74 77.41
CA ALA A 160 -34.18 17.57 77.03
C ALA A 160 -34.48 18.05 75.58
N THR A 161 -33.80 19.11 75.14
CA THR A 161 -33.89 19.61 73.76
C THR A 161 -33.12 18.72 72.76
N ALA A 162 -32.08 18.02 73.23
CA ALA A 162 -31.24 17.18 72.37
C ALA A 162 -31.78 15.76 72.13
N SER A 163 -32.68 15.27 72.99
CA SER A 163 -33.16 13.88 73.00
C SER A 163 -34.48 13.65 72.23
N SER A 164 -35.35 14.65 72.09
CA SER A 164 -36.73 14.46 71.58
C SER A 164 -36.93 14.69 70.08
N GLY A 165 -36.06 15.45 69.40
CA GLY A 165 -36.20 15.77 67.96
C GLY A 165 -34.99 15.47 67.08
N ALA A 166 -33.80 15.34 67.67
CA ALA A 166 -32.55 15.20 66.93
C ALA A 166 -32.45 13.96 66.01
N PRO A 167 -33.00 12.76 66.35
CA PRO A 167 -32.88 11.60 65.49
C PRO A 167 -33.63 11.74 64.14
N VAL A 168 -34.81 12.37 64.19
CA VAL A 168 -35.65 12.58 62.99
C VAL A 168 -35.03 13.66 62.10
N VAL A 169 -34.50 14.72 62.71
CA VAL A 169 -33.78 15.78 61.98
C VAL A 169 -32.51 15.22 61.33
N ALA A 170 -31.72 14.42 62.05
CA ALA A 170 -30.54 13.76 61.50
C ALA A 170 -30.89 12.79 60.35
N ALA A 171 -32.00 12.06 60.43
CA ALA A 171 -32.48 11.20 59.35
C ALA A 171 -32.98 11.97 58.11
N GLY A 172 -33.58 13.15 58.29
CA GLY A 172 -33.97 14.04 57.18
C GLY A 172 -32.77 14.68 56.50
N CYS A 173 -31.87 15.27 57.29
CA CYS A 173 -30.56 15.79 56.85
C CYS A 173 -29.74 14.72 56.12
N GLY A 174 -29.72 13.52 56.70
CA GLY A 174 -29.72 12.20 56.10
C GLY A 174 -29.89 12.10 54.59
N ALA A 175 -31.17 12.03 54.24
CA ALA A 175 -31.62 11.86 52.88
C ALA A 175 -31.18 13.02 51.97
N VAL A 176 -31.21 14.26 52.49
CA VAL A 176 -30.82 15.45 51.71
C VAL A 176 -29.34 15.41 51.33
N ALA A 177 -28.44 15.00 52.23
CA ALA A 177 -27.02 14.93 51.91
C ALA A 177 -26.71 13.80 50.91
N LEU A 178 -27.36 12.64 51.04
CA LEU A 178 -27.22 11.54 50.09
C LEU A 178 -27.74 11.93 48.70
N PHE A 179 -28.87 12.64 48.64
CA PHE A 179 -29.39 13.21 47.40
C PHE A 179 -28.41 14.23 46.80
N ALA A 180 -27.91 15.17 47.60
CA ALA A 180 -26.94 16.16 47.16
C ALA A 180 -25.66 15.51 46.61
N LEU A 181 -25.21 14.41 47.24
CA LEU A 181 -24.03 13.67 46.84
C LEU A 181 -24.24 12.93 45.50
N GLY A 182 -25.39 12.29 45.30
CA GLY A 182 -25.77 11.67 44.03
C GLY A 182 -25.99 12.68 42.91
N ALA A 183 -26.69 13.79 43.20
CA ALA A 183 -26.90 14.88 42.27
C ALA A 183 -25.58 15.51 41.83
N THR A 184 -24.64 15.72 42.76
CA THR A 184 -23.29 16.23 42.45
C THR A 184 -22.54 15.27 41.53
N ALA A 185 -22.65 13.95 41.74
CA ALA A 185 -22.05 12.97 40.85
C ALA A 185 -22.60 13.08 39.42
N LEU A 186 -23.93 13.16 39.24
CA LEU A 186 -24.55 13.30 37.93
C LEU A 186 -24.20 14.62 37.25
N LEU A 187 -24.21 15.74 38.00
CA LEU A 187 -23.86 17.06 37.47
C LEU A 187 -22.39 17.12 37.02
N ILE A 188 -21.47 16.56 37.81
CA ILE A 188 -20.05 16.46 37.42
C ILE A 188 -19.88 15.53 36.20
N GLY A 189 -20.61 14.42 36.15
CA GLY A 189 -20.63 13.52 35.00
C GLY A 189 -21.11 14.20 33.72
N GLY A 190 -22.20 14.99 33.79
CA GLY A 190 -22.71 15.76 32.66
C GLY A 190 -21.80 16.91 32.23
N ALA A 191 -21.16 17.57 33.19
CA ALA A 191 -20.17 18.61 32.91
C ALA A 191 -18.91 18.05 32.24
N ARG A 192 -18.51 16.81 32.57
CA ARG A 192 -17.37 16.09 31.98
C ARG A 192 -17.79 15.04 30.95
N ARG A 193 -18.89 15.28 30.21
CA ARG A 193 -19.46 14.29 29.26
C ARG A 193 -18.52 13.89 28.11
N LEU A 194 -17.57 14.76 27.75
CA LEU A 194 -16.59 14.50 26.68
C LEU A 194 -15.45 13.58 27.14
N GLU A 195 -15.24 13.44 28.45
CA GLU A 195 -14.19 12.62 29.03
C GLU A 195 -14.67 11.17 29.18
N LEU A 196 -14.07 10.27 28.38
CA LEU A 196 -14.39 8.84 28.45
C LEU A 196 -14.09 8.29 29.86
N ALA A 197 -14.82 7.25 30.25
CA ALA A 197 -14.85 6.66 31.60
C ALA A 197 -15.49 7.52 32.72
N VAL A 198 -15.63 8.85 32.57
CA VAL A 198 -16.19 9.70 33.63
C VAL A 198 -17.71 9.53 33.78
N PRO A 199 -18.55 9.63 32.73
CA PRO A 199 -19.99 9.44 32.84
C PRO A 199 -20.42 8.09 33.46
N PRO A 200 -19.89 6.92 33.07
CA PRO A 200 -20.31 5.65 33.68
C PRO A 200 -19.88 5.53 35.15
N ARG A 201 -18.72 6.07 35.53
CA ARG A 201 -18.27 6.12 36.93
C ARG A 201 -19.15 7.07 37.75
N ALA A 202 -19.49 8.23 37.20
CA ALA A 202 -20.40 9.19 37.84
C ALA A 202 -21.80 8.61 38.04
N LEU A 203 -22.35 7.90 37.05
CA LEU A 203 -23.62 7.19 37.14
C LEU A 203 -23.58 6.11 38.23
N ALA A 204 -22.51 5.32 38.29
CA ALA A 204 -22.33 4.30 39.33
C ALA A 204 -22.20 4.93 40.72
N CYS A 205 -21.55 6.09 40.84
CA CYS A 205 -21.46 6.84 42.10
C CYS A 205 -22.83 7.38 42.54
N ALA A 206 -23.64 7.90 41.61
CA ALA A 206 -25.01 8.32 41.89
C ALA A 206 -25.88 7.13 42.32
N GLY A 207 -25.74 5.98 41.67
CA GLY A 207 -26.40 4.73 42.06
C GLY A 207 -25.99 4.26 43.46
N ALA A 208 -24.71 4.40 43.83
CA ALA A 208 -24.24 4.10 45.17
C ALA A 208 -24.81 5.05 46.24
N ALA A 209 -25.00 6.33 45.94
CA ALA A 209 -25.70 7.27 46.81
C ALA A 209 -27.18 6.89 46.99
N GLY A 210 -27.86 6.52 45.89
CA GLY A 210 -29.21 5.99 45.92
C GLY A 210 -29.32 4.70 46.74
N ALA A 211 -28.37 3.77 46.58
CA ALA A 211 -28.33 2.53 47.36
C ALA A 211 -28.14 2.80 48.86
N GLY A 212 -27.29 3.77 49.22
CA GLY A 212 -27.14 4.21 50.60
C GLY A 212 -28.42 4.77 51.18
N LEU A 213 -29.18 5.55 50.37
CA LEU A 213 -30.48 6.07 50.77
C LEU A 213 -31.49 4.95 51.01
N THR A 214 -31.59 3.98 50.09
CA THR A 214 -32.51 2.85 50.25
C THR A 214 -32.13 1.98 51.45
N ILE A 215 -30.84 1.73 51.68
CA ILE A 215 -30.35 0.99 52.86
C ILE A 215 -30.70 1.76 54.14
N GLY A 216 -30.40 3.06 54.21
CA GLY A 216 -30.66 3.88 55.38
C GLY A 216 -32.15 3.97 55.71
N VAL A 217 -33.00 4.17 54.70
CA VAL A 217 -34.46 4.18 54.85
C VAL A 217 -34.97 2.82 55.33
N THR A 218 -34.50 1.71 54.73
CA THR A 218 -34.92 0.36 55.12
C THR A 218 -34.50 0.03 56.57
N LEU A 219 -33.29 0.41 56.98
CA LEU A 219 -32.82 0.21 58.35
C LEU A 219 -33.62 1.03 59.36
N ALA A 220 -34.01 2.26 59.01
CA ALA A 220 -34.84 3.10 59.86
C ALA A 220 -36.28 2.56 60.01
N LEU A 221 -36.84 2.02 58.92
CA LEU A 221 -38.20 1.44 58.84
C LEU A 221 -38.31 0.00 59.36
N THR A 222 -37.23 -0.59 59.86
CA THR A 222 -37.27 -1.92 60.49
C THR A 222 -36.99 -1.83 61.98
N SER A 223 -36.78 -0.61 62.49
CA SER A 223 -36.36 -0.31 63.87
C SER A 223 -35.18 -1.14 64.36
N VAL A 224 -34.36 -1.68 63.45
CA VAL A 224 -33.17 -2.48 63.79
C VAL A 224 -32.10 -1.59 64.44
N VAL A 225 -32.03 -0.34 63.99
CA VAL A 225 -31.09 0.68 64.44
C VAL A 225 -31.85 2.02 64.55
N PRO A 226 -31.50 2.91 65.50
CA PRO A 226 -32.07 4.26 65.57
C PRO A 226 -32.00 5.02 64.22
N ALA A 227 -33.00 5.86 63.92
CA ALA A 227 -33.15 6.50 62.61
C ALA A 227 -31.95 7.37 62.19
N ASP A 228 -31.30 8.05 63.14
CA ASP A 228 -30.06 8.78 62.91
C ASP A 228 -28.91 7.84 62.56
N ALA A 229 -28.76 6.75 63.31
CA ALA A 229 -27.73 5.74 63.05
C ALA A 229 -27.98 5.01 61.72
N ALA A 230 -29.22 4.76 61.34
CA ALA A 230 -29.58 4.21 60.03
C ALA A 230 -29.19 5.14 58.87
N ALA A 231 -29.49 6.44 58.98
CA ALA A 231 -29.08 7.44 57.99
C ALA A 231 -27.55 7.55 57.89
N ALA A 232 -26.85 7.59 59.03
CA ALA A 232 -25.39 7.60 59.11
C ALA A 232 -24.75 6.37 58.45
N LEU A 233 -25.31 5.17 58.68
CA LEU A 233 -24.86 3.95 58.02
C LEU A 233 -25.06 4.01 56.51
N GLY A 234 -26.24 4.42 56.05
CA GLY A 234 -26.50 4.63 54.62
C GLY A 234 -25.51 5.60 53.97
N GLY A 235 -25.24 6.72 54.65
CA GLY A 235 -24.26 7.74 54.27
C GLY A 235 -22.82 7.22 54.18
N ALA A 236 -22.36 6.49 55.18
CA ALA A 236 -21.01 5.94 55.21
C ALA A 236 -20.82 4.80 54.20
N ILE A 237 -21.83 3.92 54.04
CA ILE A 237 -21.79 2.82 53.06
C ILE A 237 -21.73 3.39 51.64
N ALA A 238 -22.60 4.35 51.32
CA ALA A 238 -22.56 5.04 50.03
C ALA A 238 -21.20 5.69 49.78
N SER A 239 -20.67 6.41 50.77
CA SER A 239 -19.38 7.11 50.64
C SER A 239 -18.22 6.14 50.39
N ALA A 240 -18.16 5.03 51.12
CA ALA A 240 -17.13 4.01 50.94
C ALA A 240 -17.24 3.31 49.58
N LEU A 241 -18.47 3.06 49.10
CA LEU A 241 -18.72 2.49 47.79
C LEU A 241 -18.30 3.47 46.68
N ILE A 242 -18.65 4.74 46.80
CA ILE A 242 -18.30 5.80 45.83
C ILE A 242 -16.79 5.97 45.69
N VAL A 243 -16.04 6.01 46.79
CA VAL A 243 -14.57 6.09 46.72
C VAL A 243 -13.97 4.88 46.00
N ARG A 244 -14.57 3.69 46.15
CA ARG A 244 -14.15 2.50 45.40
C ARG A 244 -14.52 2.62 43.92
N LEU A 245 -15.76 2.95 43.60
CA LEU A 245 -16.27 3.04 42.22
C LEU A 245 -15.58 4.15 41.41
N ALA A 246 -15.31 5.31 42.03
CA ALA A 246 -14.59 6.40 41.38
C ALA A 246 -13.15 6.04 41.02
N GLY A 247 -12.52 5.13 41.78
CA GLY A 247 -11.13 4.68 41.60
C GLY A 247 -10.99 3.30 40.94
N THR A 248 -12.04 2.70 40.39
CA THR A 248 -11.91 1.41 39.69
C THR A 248 -11.21 1.58 38.35
N ARG A 249 -10.18 0.78 38.08
CA ARG A 249 -9.48 0.79 36.78
C ARG A 249 -10.39 0.30 35.64
N ASP A 250 -11.22 -0.72 35.88
CA ASP A 250 -12.16 -1.29 34.91
C ASP A 250 -13.44 -0.43 34.78
N ALA A 251 -13.36 0.67 34.02
CA ALA A 251 -14.51 1.53 33.75
C ALA A 251 -15.58 0.84 32.87
N LEU A 252 -15.16 -0.09 31.99
CA LEU A 252 -16.04 -0.77 31.05
C LEU A 252 -16.94 -1.79 31.75
N GLY A 253 -16.35 -2.67 32.57
CA GLY A 253 -17.11 -3.59 33.39
C GLY A 253 -17.94 -2.89 34.46
N LEU A 254 -17.53 -1.69 34.90
CA LEU A 254 -18.34 -0.83 35.75
C LEU A 254 -19.55 -0.25 35.02
N ALA A 255 -19.41 0.22 33.78
CA ALA A 255 -20.53 0.77 33.02
C ALA A 255 -21.67 -0.27 32.88
N ARG A 256 -21.31 -1.51 32.53
CA ARG A 256 -22.26 -2.63 32.40
C ARG A 256 -22.90 -3.03 33.73
N ARG A 257 -22.12 -3.16 34.81
CA ARG A 257 -22.63 -3.57 36.14
C ARG A 257 -23.31 -2.44 36.91
N GLY A 258 -22.89 -1.20 36.67
CA GLY A 258 -23.38 0.01 37.34
C GLY A 258 -24.79 0.36 36.91
N ARG A 259 -25.12 0.23 35.61
CA ARG A 259 -26.51 0.36 35.12
C ARG A 259 -27.43 -0.65 35.79
N ARG A 260 -27.03 -1.94 35.82
CA ARG A 260 -27.73 -3.01 36.57
C ARG A 260 -28.01 -2.64 38.01
N ALA A 261 -26.97 -2.20 38.72
CA ALA A 261 -27.10 -1.80 40.13
C ALA A 261 -28.05 -0.61 40.29
N LEU A 262 -27.96 0.41 39.43
CA LEU A 262 -28.86 1.56 39.44
C LEU A 262 -30.31 1.17 39.16
N THR A 263 -30.56 0.32 38.17
CA THR A 263 -31.90 -0.22 37.84
C THR A 263 -32.48 -0.97 39.04
N LEU A 264 -31.69 -1.86 39.66
CA LEU A 264 -32.12 -2.61 40.84
C LEU A 264 -32.41 -1.69 42.04
N VAL A 265 -31.65 -0.61 42.22
CA VAL A 265 -31.90 0.38 43.29
C VAL A 265 -33.16 1.20 43.00
N LEU A 266 -33.33 1.68 41.77
CA LEU A 266 -34.44 2.56 41.39
C LEU A 266 -35.79 1.82 41.44
N PHE A 267 -35.84 0.58 40.93
CA PHE A 267 -37.06 -0.21 40.86
C PHE A 267 -37.23 -1.17 42.05
N GLY A 268 -36.14 -1.75 42.57
CA GLY A 268 -36.19 -2.70 43.69
C GLY A 268 -36.13 -2.05 45.07
N GLY A 269 -35.48 -0.89 45.20
CA GLY A 269 -35.34 -0.16 46.46
C GLY A 269 -36.67 0.26 47.09
N PRO A 270 -37.58 0.91 46.35
CA PRO A 270 -38.92 1.26 46.86
C PRO A 270 -39.75 0.04 47.26
N VAL A 271 -39.66 -1.05 46.49
CA VAL A 271 -40.37 -2.32 46.78
C VAL A 271 -39.85 -2.93 48.07
N ALA A 272 -38.54 -2.93 48.29
CA ALA A 272 -37.92 -3.41 49.52
C ALA A 272 -38.31 -2.56 50.75
N ALA A 273 -38.34 -1.23 50.60
CA ALA A 273 -38.78 -0.33 51.67
C ALA A 273 -40.26 -0.52 52.03
N LEU A 274 -41.13 -0.69 51.03
CA LEU A 274 -42.55 -0.99 51.27
C LEU A 274 -42.75 -2.36 51.93
N ALA A 275 -41.93 -3.36 51.57
CA ALA A 275 -41.97 -4.68 52.21
C ALA A 275 -41.60 -4.58 53.69
N ALA A 276 -40.59 -3.78 54.03
CA ALA A 276 -40.20 -3.52 55.41
C ALA A 276 -41.34 -2.86 56.22
N ILE A 277 -41.99 -1.83 55.66
CA ILE A 277 -43.13 -1.14 56.30
C ILE A 277 -44.30 -2.11 56.54
N ALA A 278 -44.59 -2.98 55.57
CA ALA A 278 -45.67 -3.96 55.68
C ALA A 278 -45.41 -4.99 56.79
N VAL A 279 -44.15 -5.39 57.00
CA VAL A 279 -43.75 -6.30 58.08
C VAL A 279 -43.82 -5.61 59.45
N GLU A 280 -43.35 -4.36 59.54
CA GLU A 280 -43.28 -3.64 60.83
C GLU A 280 -44.66 -3.21 61.34
N SER A 281 -45.56 -2.79 60.45
CA SER A 281 -46.89 -2.26 60.82
C SER A 281 -47.86 -3.29 61.43
N ARG A 282 -47.50 -4.58 61.50
CA ARG A 282 -48.34 -5.69 62.01
C ARG A 282 -49.78 -5.68 61.47
N ALA A 283 -50.01 -5.11 60.29
CA ALA A 283 -51.32 -5.07 59.67
C ALA A 283 -51.85 -6.50 59.45
N TYR A 284 -53.15 -6.73 59.67
CA TYR A 284 -53.78 -8.03 59.40
C TYR A 284 -53.48 -8.47 57.95
N GLY A 285 -52.72 -9.56 57.77
CA GLY A 285 -52.26 -10.04 56.46
C GLY A 285 -50.83 -9.62 56.05
N GLY A 286 -50.05 -8.99 56.95
CA GLY A 286 -48.70 -8.49 56.66
C GLY A 286 -47.70 -9.51 56.11
N SER A 287 -47.85 -10.81 56.42
CA SER A 287 -47.03 -11.87 55.82
C SER A 287 -47.33 -12.09 54.33
N GLY A 288 -48.59 -11.98 53.91
CA GLY A 288 -48.98 -12.08 52.49
C GLY A 288 -48.53 -10.87 51.68
N VAL A 289 -48.63 -9.66 52.25
CA VAL A 289 -48.14 -8.43 51.62
C VAL A 289 -46.61 -8.44 51.51
N ALA A 290 -45.90 -8.92 52.54
CA ALA A 290 -44.45 -9.06 52.49
C ALA A 290 -43.99 -10.12 51.45
N LEU A 291 -44.69 -11.26 51.36
CA LEU A 291 -44.41 -12.30 50.37
C LEU A 291 -44.65 -11.81 48.93
N THR A 292 -45.72 -11.06 48.69
CA THR A 292 -46.01 -10.48 47.38
C THR A 292 -44.99 -9.42 46.99
N LEU A 293 -44.60 -8.53 47.91
CA LEU A 293 -43.54 -7.55 47.65
C LEU A 293 -42.17 -8.20 47.45
N ALA A 294 -41.86 -9.28 48.16
CA ALA A 294 -40.66 -10.09 47.93
C ALA A 294 -40.68 -10.77 46.54
N ALA A 295 -41.83 -11.29 46.11
CA ALA A 295 -42.00 -11.85 44.77
C ALA A 295 -41.83 -10.77 43.69
N VAL A 296 -42.34 -9.55 43.91
CA VAL A 296 -42.14 -8.40 43.01
C VAL A 296 -40.67 -8.00 42.95
N ALA A 297 -39.95 -7.99 44.08
CA ALA A 297 -38.52 -7.71 44.09
C ALA A 297 -37.70 -8.76 43.32
N LEU A 298 -38.04 -10.05 43.45
CA LEU A 298 -37.44 -11.13 42.65
C LEU A 298 -37.77 -10.99 41.16
N LEU A 299 -38.99 -10.60 40.81
CA LEU A 299 -39.40 -10.34 39.44
C LEU A 299 -38.60 -9.18 38.84
N VAL A 300 -38.47 -8.06 39.55
CA VAL A 300 -37.64 -6.90 39.16
C VAL A 300 -36.18 -7.33 38.94
N GLY A 301 -35.66 -8.24 39.77
CA GLY A 301 -34.36 -8.87 39.59
C GLY A 301 -34.27 -9.68 38.29
N ALA A 302 -35.26 -10.54 38.03
CA ALA A 302 -35.30 -11.42 36.85
C ALA A 302 -35.45 -10.64 35.52
N ILE A 303 -36.18 -9.52 35.51
CA ILE A 303 -36.37 -8.68 34.32
C ILE A 303 -35.38 -7.50 34.22
N SER A 304 -34.40 -7.42 35.12
CA SER A 304 -33.45 -6.30 35.19
C SER A 304 -32.77 -6.00 33.85
N GLN A 305 -32.43 -7.03 33.07
CA GLN A 305 -31.83 -6.89 31.74
C GLN A 305 -32.72 -6.13 30.74
N LYS A 306 -34.04 -6.34 30.79
CA LYS A 306 -35.00 -5.59 29.95
C LYS A 306 -35.24 -4.18 30.48
N LEU A 307 -35.16 -4.00 31.80
CA LEU A 307 -35.26 -2.69 32.45
C LEU A 307 -33.99 -1.83 32.22
N GLU A 308 -32.88 -2.43 31.81
CA GLU A 308 -31.64 -1.72 31.46
C GLU A 308 -31.67 -1.07 30.07
N GLU A 309 -32.48 -1.60 29.13
CA GLU A 309 -32.57 -1.14 27.75
C GLU A 309 -32.81 0.38 27.59
N PRO A 310 -33.73 1.03 28.34
CA PRO A 310 -33.89 2.49 28.28
C PRO A 310 -32.72 3.29 28.86
N LEU A 311 -31.81 2.65 29.61
CA LEU A 311 -30.62 3.26 30.18
C LEU A 311 -29.37 3.07 29.29
N LEU A 312 -29.50 2.35 28.17
CA LEU A 312 -28.46 2.26 27.15
C LEU A 312 -28.44 3.55 26.30
N PRO A 313 -27.24 4.03 25.88
CA PRO A 313 -27.12 5.16 24.96
C PRO A 313 -27.81 4.81 23.63
N VAL A 314 -28.75 5.64 23.16
CA VAL A 314 -29.59 5.36 21.98
C VAL A 314 -30.08 3.90 21.90
N LYS A 315 -30.49 3.29 23.03
CA LYS A 315 -30.92 1.88 23.13
C LYS A 315 -29.88 0.83 22.67
N GLY A 316 -28.62 1.19 22.50
CA GLY A 316 -27.55 0.26 22.08
C GLY A 316 -27.45 0.02 20.57
N ILE A 317 -28.22 0.72 19.73
CA ILE A 317 -28.27 0.47 18.28
C ILE A 317 -26.88 0.49 17.63
N LEU A 318 -26.05 1.51 17.94
CA LEU A 318 -24.70 1.61 17.39
C LEU A 318 -23.77 0.51 17.95
N LEU A 319 -23.92 0.14 19.22
CA LEU A 319 -23.13 -0.94 19.82
C LEU A 319 -23.38 -2.28 19.15
N ASP A 320 -24.66 -2.60 18.91
CA ASP A 320 -25.06 -3.83 18.24
C ASP A 320 -24.57 -3.83 16.80
N ALA A 321 -24.73 -2.71 16.08
CA ALA A 321 -24.24 -2.58 14.71
C ALA A 321 -22.71 -2.71 14.60
N LEU A 322 -21.94 -2.13 15.52
CA LEU A 322 -20.48 -2.30 15.55
C LEU A 322 -20.08 -3.75 15.86
N ALA A 323 -20.82 -4.43 16.74
CA ALA A 323 -20.57 -5.83 17.07
C ALA A 323 -20.90 -6.76 15.89
N GLU A 324 -22.04 -6.54 15.21
CA GLU A 324 -22.42 -7.26 14.00
C GLU A 324 -21.46 -6.99 12.85
N ALA A 325 -21.07 -5.73 12.64
CA ALA A 325 -20.09 -5.35 11.63
C ALA A 325 -18.73 -6.04 11.87
N ARG A 326 -18.31 -6.14 13.13
CA ARG A 326 -17.06 -6.83 13.49
C ARG A 326 -17.15 -8.32 13.16
N ASN A 327 -18.30 -8.95 13.42
CA ASN A 327 -18.50 -10.35 13.07
C ASN A 327 -18.47 -10.54 11.54
N ALA A 328 -19.06 -9.61 10.78
CA ALA A 328 -19.01 -9.60 9.32
C ALA A 328 -17.59 -9.38 8.76
N ALA A 329 -16.77 -8.55 9.44
CA ALA A 329 -15.37 -8.35 9.08
C ALA A 329 -14.52 -9.65 9.14
N GLY A 330 -14.99 -10.69 9.83
CA GLY A 330 -14.37 -12.01 9.89
C GLY A 330 -14.66 -12.94 8.70
N GLU A 331 -15.42 -12.49 7.71
CA GLU A 331 -15.70 -13.29 6.51
C GLU A 331 -14.43 -13.56 5.66
N ARG A 332 -14.41 -14.67 4.93
CA ARG A 332 -13.25 -15.09 4.12
C ARG A 332 -12.95 -14.15 2.96
N GLU A 333 -13.99 -13.54 2.39
CA GLU A 333 -13.86 -12.65 1.24
C GLU A 333 -13.87 -11.19 1.69
N ALA A 334 -12.74 -10.50 1.48
CA ALA A 334 -12.53 -9.12 1.94
C ALA A 334 -13.63 -8.13 1.48
N ARG A 335 -14.05 -8.19 0.21
CA ARG A 335 -15.09 -7.28 -0.31
C ARG A 335 -16.45 -7.52 0.34
N THR A 336 -16.83 -8.78 0.51
CA THR A 336 -18.09 -9.16 1.16
C THR A 336 -18.09 -8.76 2.64
N ALA A 337 -16.97 -9.01 3.32
CA ALA A 337 -16.73 -8.58 4.70
C ALA A 337 -16.91 -7.05 4.86
N MET A 338 -16.31 -6.26 3.98
CA MET A 338 -16.45 -4.79 3.98
C MET A 338 -17.88 -4.35 3.67
N ALA A 339 -18.53 -4.95 2.67
CA ALA A 339 -19.90 -4.61 2.30
C ALA A 339 -20.87 -4.84 3.46
N HIS A 340 -20.88 -6.05 4.02
CA HIS A 340 -21.77 -6.40 5.12
C HIS A 340 -21.51 -5.55 6.37
N ALA A 341 -20.24 -5.32 6.72
CA ALA A 341 -19.88 -4.48 7.87
C ALA A 341 -20.34 -3.02 7.69
N LEU A 342 -20.11 -2.42 6.52
CA LEU A 342 -20.54 -1.05 6.23
C LEU A 342 -22.06 -0.91 6.16
N VAL A 343 -22.77 -1.92 5.64
CA VAL A 343 -24.25 -1.93 5.65
C VAL A 343 -24.79 -1.86 7.08
N ARG A 344 -24.26 -2.65 8.01
CA ARG A 344 -24.70 -2.62 9.42
C ARG A 344 -24.53 -1.26 10.08
N ILE A 345 -23.40 -0.60 9.83
CA ILE A 345 -23.13 0.74 10.36
C ILE A 345 -24.05 1.79 9.69
N ARG A 346 -24.31 1.65 8.39
CA ARG A 346 -25.25 2.50 7.65
C ARG A 346 -26.66 2.38 8.22
N GLU A 347 -27.14 1.16 8.49
CA GLU A 347 -28.45 0.89 9.09
C GLU A 347 -28.60 1.57 10.46
N ALA A 348 -27.57 1.50 11.31
CA ALA A 348 -27.57 2.18 12.61
C ALA A 348 -27.63 3.71 12.50
N SER A 349 -27.00 4.28 11.48
CA SER A 349 -26.97 5.72 11.22
C SER A 349 -28.24 6.21 10.49
N ALA A 350 -28.99 5.28 9.90
CA ALA A 350 -30.20 5.54 9.11
C ALA A 350 -31.49 5.60 9.94
N VAL A 351 -31.45 5.35 11.26
CA VAL A 351 -32.65 5.25 12.09
C VAL A 351 -33.46 6.56 12.05
N GLY A 352 -34.64 6.50 11.44
CA GLY A 352 -35.55 7.65 11.23
C GLY A 352 -35.33 8.43 9.92
N LEU A 353 -34.41 8.00 9.06
CA LEU A 353 -34.17 8.54 7.72
C LEU A 353 -34.64 7.56 6.64
N GLY A 354 -35.04 8.08 5.48
CA GLY A 354 -35.34 7.25 4.31
C GLY A 354 -34.07 6.63 3.69
N PRO A 355 -34.18 5.51 2.96
CA PRO A 355 -33.03 4.73 2.48
C PRO A 355 -32.05 5.50 1.58
N THR A 356 -32.53 6.53 0.87
CA THR A 356 -31.73 7.40 0.00
C THR A 356 -31.10 8.58 0.73
N ALA A 357 -31.59 8.94 1.91
CA ALA A 357 -31.10 10.07 2.71
C ALA A 357 -30.11 9.65 3.81
N SER A 358 -29.92 8.34 4.02
CA SER A 358 -28.99 7.81 5.02
C SER A 358 -27.53 8.09 4.64
N PRO A 359 -26.73 8.71 5.52
CA PRO A 359 -25.30 8.89 5.29
C PRO A 359 -24.60 7.52 5.27
N SER A 360 -23.62 7.37 4.37
CA SER A 360 -22.83 6.14 4.29
C SER A 360 -21.60 6.24 5.20
N PRO A 361 -21.25 5.18 5.94
CA PRO A 361 -19.92 5.06 6.51
C PRO A 361 -18.86 5.00 5.41
N GLU A 362 -17.65 5.46 5.75
CA GLU A 362 -16.51 5.51 4.85
C GLU A 362 -15.35 4.70 5.43
N LEU A 363 -14.83 3.76 4.64
CA LEU A 363 -13.64 2.98 4.95
C LEU A 363 -12.48 3.43 4.05
N TRP A 364 -11.50 4.09 4.66
CA TRP A 364 -10.32 4.61 3.99
C TRP A 364 -9.18 3.60 4.10
N LEU A 365 -8.54 3.29 2.98
CA LEU A 365 -7.32 2.47 2.89
C LEU A 365 -6.18 3.38 2.45
N LEU A 366 -4.94 3.15 2.93
CA LEU A 366 -3.82 4.06 2.64
C LEU A 366 -2.94 3.66 1.44
N HIS A 367 -2.85 2.37 1.10
CA HIS A 367 -1.88 1.87 0.13
C HIS A 367 -2.48 1.00 -0.99
N PRO A 368 -2.99 1.58 -2.09
CA PRO A 368 -3.14 3.03 -2.38
C PRO A 368 -4.29 3.71 -1.62
N THR A 369 -4.23 5.04 -1.54
CA THR A 369 -5.22 5.85 -0.82
C THR A 369 -6.56 5.87 -1.54
N ARG A 370 -7.60 5.36 -0.87
CA ARG A 370 -8.95 5.28 -1.42
C ARG A 370 -10.00 5.24 -0.33
N VAL A 371 -11.20 5.65 -0.68
CA VAL A 371 -12.37 5.57 0.19
C VAL A 371 -13.38 4.57 -0.39
N ILE A 372 -13.85 3.69 0.48
CA ILE A 372 -14.86 2.68 0.18
C ILE A 372 -16.11 3.03 0.97
N THR A 373 -17.22 3.15 0.26
CA THR A 373 -18.55 3.46 0.82
C THR A 373 -19.53 2.40 0.35
N VAL A 374 -20.73 2.39 0.93
CA VAL A 374 -21.78 1.44 0.54
C VAL A 374 -23.06 2.19 0.18
N ASP A 375 -23.69 1.82 -0.93
CA ASP A 375 -24.98 2.39 -1.31
C ASP A 375 -26.16 1.76 -0.54
N ALA A 376 -27.38 2.23 -0.81
CA ALA A 376 -28.58 1.72 -0.14
C ALA A 376 -28.92 0.27 -0.51
N ALA A 377 -28.37 -0.24 -1.61
CA ALA A 377 -28.55 -1.61 -2.08
C ALA A 377 -27.44 -2.56 -1.58
N GLY A 378 -26.44 -2.05 -0.85
CA GLY A 378 -25.35 -2.84 -0.30
C GLY A 378 -24.14 -2.98 -1.23
N TYR A 379 -24.09 -2.28 -2.36
CA TYR A 379 -22.93 -2.34 -3.26
C TYR A 379 -21.83 -1.37 -2.82
N LEU A 380 -20.59 -1.85 -2.87
CA LEU A 380 -19.41 -1.06 -2.57
C LEU A 380 -19.08 -0.06 -3.68
N GLN A 381 -18.94 1.20 -3.30
CA GLN A 381 -18.52 2.31 -4.16
C GLN A 381 -17.13 2.75 -3.73
N GLU A 382 -16.20 2.85 -4.69
CA GLU A 382 -14.80 3.16 -4.45
C GLU A 382 -14.42 4.48 -5.13
N ARG A 383 -13.70 5.35 -4.42
CA ARG A 383 -13.24 6.64 -4.94
C ARG A 383 -11.82 6.91 -4.48
N VAL A 384 -11.06 7.62 -5.32
CA VAL A 384 -9.71 8.09 -4.98
C VAL A 384 -9.81 9.54 -4.52
N THR A 385 -9.45 9.78 -3.27
CA THR A 385 -9.49 11.10 -2.62
C THR A 385 -8.35 11.23 -1.62
N ALA A 386 -7.91 12.45 -1.34
CA ALA A 386 -6.86 12.73 -0.37
C ALA A 386 -7.40 12.77 1.07
N LEU A 387 -6.59 12.30 2.01
CA LEU A 387 -6.80 12.46 3.46
C LEU A 387 -6.17 13.79 3.93
N PRO A 388 -6.73 14.44 4.97
CA PRO A 388 -6.10 15.61 5.58
C PRO A 388 -4.77 15.25 6.26
N ASP A 389 -3.78 16.13 6.13
CA ASP A 389 -2.49 15.97 6.80
C ASP A 389 -2.65 15.94 8.34
N GLY A 390 -1.90 15.08 9.01
CA GLY A 390 -1.87 14.99 10.48
C GLY A 390 -3.12 14.36 11.13
N ILE A 391 -4.11 13.88 10.36
CA ILE A 391 -5.31 13.24 10.94
C ILE A 391 -4.97 12.02 11.79
N PHE A 392 -3.99 11.20 11.37
CA PHE A 392 -3.55 10.02 12.11
C PHE A 392 -2.82 10.40 13.41
N ASP A 393 -1.95 11.40 13.39
CA ASP A 393 -1.23 11.87 14.59
C ASP A 393 -2.21 12.36 15.66
N VAL A 394 -3.24 13.10 15.24
CA VAL A 394 -4.28 13.60 16.14
C VAL A 394 -5.15 12.44 16.63
N ALA A 395 -5.52 11.50 15.77
CA ALA A 395 -6.35 10.36 16.14
C ALA A 395 -5.63 9.39 17.09
N LEU A 396 -4.37 9.07 16.84
CA LEU A 396 -3.53 8.23 17.72
C LEU A 396 -3.30 8.86 19.11
N GLY A 397 -3.40 10.20 19.20
CA GLY A 397 -3.40 10.93 20.48
C GLY A 397 -4.73 10.88 21.26
N GLU A 398 -5.80 10.37 20.64
CA GLU A 398 -7.08 10.08 21.31
C GLU A 398 -7.15 8.63 21.81
N PRO A 399 -7.98 8.33 22.83
CA PRO A 399 -8.19 6.98 23.32
C PRO A 399 -8.57 6.01 22.18
N ASP A 400 -7.85 4.89 22.09
CA ASP A 400 -7.98 3.86 21.06
C ASP A 400 -7.85 4.35 19.60
N GLY A 401 -7.18 5.48 19.34
CA GLY A 401 -7.10 5.97 17.97
C GLY A 401 -8.44 6.49 17.43
N THR A 402 -9.41 6.80 18.32
CA THR A 402 -10.77 7.20 17.93
C THR A 402 -10.98 8.71 18.10
N LEU A 403 -10.96 9.40 16.96
CA LEU A 403 -11.16 10.83 16.84
C LEU A 403 -12.65 11.17 16.88
N ARG A 404 -13.09 11.94 17.88
CA ARG A 404 -14.49 12.30 18.10
C ARG A 404 -14.77 13.73 17.67
N THR A 405 -15.75 13.93 16.79
CA THR A 405 -16.06 15.25 16.22
C THR A 405 -16.48 16.26 17.30
N SER A 406 -17.20 15.82 18.33
CA SER A 406 -17.60 16.68 19.46
C SER A 406 -16.42 17.19 20.28
N VAL A 407 -15.36 16.40 20.45
CA VAL A 407 -14.13 16.80 21.15
C VAL A 407 -13.37 17.85 20.34
N LEU A 408 -13.29 17.66 19.02
CA LEU A 408 -12.64 18.62 18.11
C LEU A 408 -13.39 19.95 18.06
N ARG A 409 -14.73 19.91 17.95
CA ARG A 409 -15.58 21.11 17.97
C ARG A 409 -15.40 21.92 19.24
N ALA A 410 -15.27 21.26 20.39
CA ALA A 410 -15.01 21.93 21.67
C ALA A 410 -13.62 22.60 21.75
N LEU A 411 -12.65 22.18 20.92
CA LEU A 411 -11.28 22.69 20.91
C LEU A 411 -10.98 23.68 19.78
N GLU A 412 -11.88 23.84 18.81
CA GLU A 412 -11.70 24.64 17.59
C GLU A 412 -11.18 26.07 17.84
N VAL A 413 -11.68 26.71 18.91
CA VAL A 413 -11.30 28.07 19.29
C VAL A 413 -9.89 28.13 19.88
N ARG A 414 -9.50 27.12 20.67
CA ARG A 414 -8.21 27.09 21.40
C ARG A 414 -7.08 26.40 20.61
N ARG A 415 -7.41 25.59 19.60
CA ARG A 415 -6.49 24.87 18.73
C ARG A 415 -6.87 25.03 17.27
N ALA A 416 -6.31 26.07 16.64
CA ALA A 416 -6.59 26.40 15.25
C ALA A 416 -6.11 25.32 14.26
N ASP A 417 -5.09 24.55 14.64
CA ASP A 417 -4.54 23.43 13.87
C ASP A 417 -5.53 22.27 13.67
N LEU A 418 -6.56 22.17 14.50
CA LEU A 418 -7.60 21.14 14.39
C LEU A 418 -8.74 21.51 13.42
N ARG A 419 -8.83 22.78 12.98
CA ARG A 419 -9.94 23.26 12.11
C ARG A 419 -10.03 22.54 10.77
N PRO A 420 -8.92 22.29 10.04
CA PRO A 420 -9.01 21.59 8.75
C PRO A 420 -9.61 20.19 8.92
N ILE A 421 -9.14 19.43 9.93
CA ILE A 421 -9.62 18.09 10.24
C ILE A 421 -11.10 18.12 10.66
N LEU A 422 -11.49 19.06 11.55
CA LEU A 422 -12.88 19.22 11.95
C LEU A 422 -13.79 19.52 10.76
N SER A 423 -13.42 20.50 9.93
CA SER A 423 -14.21 20.88 8.75
C SER A 423 -14.38 19.72 7.77
N TRP A 424 -13.34 18.90 7.61
CA TRP A 424 -13.35 17.72 6.74
C TRP A 424 -14.26 16.59 7.27
N LEU A 425 -14.29 16.40 8.60
CA LEU A 425 -15.21 15.48 9.27
C LEU A 425 -16.66 15.98 9.22
N GLU A 426 -16.89 17.28 9.41
CA GLU A 426 -18.24 17.86 9.36
C GLU A 426 -18.86 17.81 7.97
N GLN A 427 -18.06 17.97 6.91
CA GLN A 427 -18.51 17.75 5.53
C GLN A 427 -19.02 16.33 5.26
N ARG A 428 -18.62 15.36 6.09
CA ARG A 428 -19.01 13.94 5.99
C ARG A 428 -20.06 13.53 7.01
N ASP A 429 -20.60 14.48 7.77
CA ASP A 429 -21.48 14.20 8.91
C ASP A 429 -20.85 13.18 9.89
N ALA A 430 -19.53 13.20 10.06
CA ALA A 430 -18.85 12.18 10.85
C ALA A 430 -19.16 12.33 12.35
N LEU A 431 -19.66 11.27 12.98
CA LEU A 431 -19.74 11.17 14.44
C LEU A 431 -18.35 10.99 15.05
N PHE A 432 -17.57 10.09 14.44
CA PHE A 432 -16.18 9.83 14.76
C PHE A 432 -15.43 9.20 13.60
N ALA A 433 -14.11 9.21 13.70
CA ALA A 433 -13.21 8.45 12.84
C ALA A 433 -12.27 7.60 13.70
N THR A 434 -12.16 6.31 13.44
CA THR A 434 -11.27 5.38 14.17
C THR A 434 -10.16 4.87 13.26
N VAL A 435 -8.93 4.91 13.75
CA VAL A 435 -7.75 4.44 13.00
C VAL A 435 -7.75 2.92 12.94
N ILE A 436 -7.52 2.41 11.72
CA ILE A 436 -7.18 1.01 11.45
C ILE A 436 -5.66 0.97 11.37
N ALA A 437 -5.01 0.30 12.32
CA ALA A 437 -3.56 0.24 12.39
C ALA A 437 -3.13 -1.12 12.92
N ASP A 438 -2.07 -1.66 12.34
CA ASP A 438 -1.30 -2.74 12.95
C ASP A 438 -0.20 -2.12 13.81
N SER A 439 -0.32 -2.25 15.13
CA SER A 439 0.53 -1.57 16.12
C SER A 439 0.46 -0.03 16.04
N GLU A 440 1.46 0.62 15.43
CA GLU A 440 1.59 2.07 15.32
C GLU A 440 1.50 2.59 13.86
N ASP A 441 1.57 1.69 12.87
CA ASP A 441 1.49 2.08 11.46
C ASP A 441 0.01 2.09 11.01
N PRO A 442 -0.54 3.24 10.59
CA PRO A 442 -1.90 3.30 10.11
C PRO A 442 -2.02 2.58 8.77
N ASP A 443 -2.95 1.63 8.69
CA ASP A 443 -3.36 0.93 7.47
C ASP A 443 -4.58 1.61 6.81
N GLY A 444 -5.36 2.35 7.61
CA GLY A 444 -6.60 2.99 7.17
C GLY A 444 -7.35 3.76 8.24
N LEU A 445 -8.55 4.24 7.88
CA LEU A 445 -9.43 5.01 8.76
C LEU A 445 -10.88 4.63 8.51
N LEU A 446 -11.64 4.30 9.55
CA LEU A 446 -13.08 4.07 9.45
C LEU A 446 -13.83 5.29 9.98
N ILE A 447 -14.68 5.88 9.14
CA ILE A 447 -15.55 7.01 9.49
C ILE A 447 -16.98 6.50 9.64
N VAL A 448 -17.58 6.83 10.78
CA VAL A 448 -18.98 6.50 11.08
C VAL A 448 -19.77 7.81 11.15
N PRO A 449 -20.84 7.96 10.36
CA PRO A 449 -21.64 9.17 10.34
C PRO A 449 -22.54 9.28 11.58
N ALA A 450 -22.97 10.50 11.89
CA ALA A 450 -23.87 10.79 12.99
C ALA A 450 -25.34 10.49 12.63
N GLY A 451 -25.75 10.79 11.39
CA GLY A 451 -27.13 10.62 10.95
C GLY A 451 -28.08 11.47 11.80
N THR A 452 -29.05 10.84 12.47
CA THR A 452 -29.99 11.55 13.37
C THR A 452 -29.47 11.71 14.80
N ARG A 453 -28.30 11.15 15.12
CA ARG A 453 -27.79 11.10 16.48
C ARG A 453 -27.23 12.44 16.93
N THR A 454 -27.70 12.90 18.09
CA THR A 454 -27.15 14.08 18.80
C THR A 454 -26.39 13.72 20.07
N GLU A 455 -26.43 12.46 20.49
CA GLU A 455 -25.79 11.96 21.72
C GLU A 455 -24.29 11.73 21.53
N GLU A 456 -23.51 12.02 22.58
CA GLU A 456 -22.07 11.79 22.64
C GLU A 456 -21.72 10.29 22.59
N LEU A 457 -20.50 9.98 22.16
CA LEU A 457 -19.98 8.62 22.17
C LEU A 457 -19.62 8.16 23.59
N THR A 458 -20.04 6.95 23.91
CA THR A 458 -19.69 6.29 25.16
C THR A 458 -18.40 5.50 25.07
N LEU A 459 -17.80 5.20 26.22
CA LEU A 459 -16.60 4.35 26.30
C LEU A 459 -16.85 2.96 25.69
N GLU A 460 -18.05 2.40 25.85
CA GLU A 460 -18.42 1.11 25.27
C GLU A 460 -18.39 1.18 23.73
N GLU A 461 -18.90 2.27 23.14
CA GLU A 461 -18.94 2.46 21.69
C GLU A 461 -17.54 2.69 21.11
N VAL A 462 -16.70 3.49 21.78
CA VAL A 462 -15.31 3.73 21.36
C VAL A 462 -14.51 2.41 21.36
N ARG A 463 -14.62 1.61 22.42
CA ARG A 463 -13.94 0.31 22.51
C ARG A 463 -14.49 -0.68 21.48
N ALA A 464 -15.79 -0.66 21.19
CA ALA A 464 -16.39 -1.48 20.14
C ALA A 464 -15.90 -1.06 18.74
N ALA A 465 -15.78 0.24 18.49
CA ALA A 465 -15.23 0.79 17.24
C ALA A 465 -13.77 0.37 17.04
N LYS A 466 -12.95 0.40 18.09
CA LYS A 466 -11.57 -0.10 18.03
C LYS A 466 -11.50 -1.58 17.68
N LEU A 467 -12.31 -2.42 18.33
CA LEU A 467 -12.37 -3.85 18.03
C LEU A 467 -12.79 -4.13 16.58
N LEU A 468 -13.67 -3.30 16.02
CA LEU A 468 -14.02 -3.36 14.60
C LEU A 468 -12.85 -2.92 13.72
N ALA A 469 -12.17 -1.82 14.06
CA ALA A 469 -11.00 -1.35 13.33
C ALA A 469 -9.88 -2.41 13.30
N ASP A 470 -9.62 -3.08 14.42
CA ASP A 470 -8.64 -4.17 14.52
C ASP A 470 -9.03 -5.36 13.63
N ALA A 471 -10.33 -5.69 13.54
CA ALA A 471 -10.81 -6.72 12.63
C ALA A 471 -10.60 -6.35 11.14
N PHE A 472 -10.65 -5.06 10.83
CA PHE A 472 -10.40 -4.55 9.47
C PHE A 472 -8.93 -4.52 9.07
N VAL A 473 -7.97 -4.67 9.99
CA VAL A 473 -6.52 -4.66 9.66
C VAL A 473 -6.21 -5.74 8.61
N ALA A 474 -6.59 -7.00 8.87
CA ALA A 474 -6.33 -8.11 7.95
C ALA A 474 -7.03 -7.92 6.59
N VAL A 475 -8.27 -7.41 6.61
CA VAL A 475 -9.06 -7.12 5.41
C VAL A 475 -8.43 -6.00 4.57
N SER A 476 -7.97 -4.93 5.23
CA SER A 476 -7.29 -3.79 4.63
C SER A 476 -5.97 -4.21 3.98
N GLN A 477 -5.14 -4.96 4.71
CA GLN A 477 -3.83 -5.42 4.23
C GLN A 477 -3.98 -6.37 3.03
N ALA A 478 -4.91 -7.33 3.09
CA ALA A 478 -5.17 -8.27 1.99
C ALA A 478 -5.67 -7.54 0.72
N THR A 479 -6.54 -6.54 0.90
CA THR A 479 -7.07 -5.74 -0.22
C THR A 479 -5.99 -4.86 -0.83
N SER A 480 -5.21 -4.19 0.01
CA SER A 480 -4.08 -3.36 -0.41
C SER A 480 -3.00 -4.17 -1.15
N ALA A 481 -2.68 -5.38 -0.68
CA ALA A 481 -1.71 -6.26 -1.32
C ALA A 481 -2.17 -6.74 -2.71
N ARG A 482 -3.44 -7.15 -2.86
CA ARG A 482 -4.02 -7.56 -4.15
C ARG A 482 -3.96 -6.46 -5.19
N GLU A 483 -4.17 -5.23 -4.75
CA GLU A 483 -4.23 -4.07 -5.64
C GLU A 483 -2.83 -3.65 -6.09
N ARG A 484 -1.84 -3.67 -5.18
CA ARG A 484 -0.42 -3.53 -5.57
C ARG A 484 0.02 -4.61 -6.56
N HIS A 485 -0.48 -5.84 -6.41
CA HIS A 485 -0.19 -6.91 -7.37
C HIS A 485 -0.80 -6.62 -8.74
N ARG A 486 -2.06 -6.19 -8.80
CA ARG A 486 -2.75 -5.84 -10.06
C ARG A 486 -2.09 -4.65 -10.77
N GLU A 487 -1.62 -3.66 -10.02
CA GLU A 487 -0.91 -2.51 -10.60
C GLU A 487 0.42 -2.95 -11.25
N ARG A 488 1.20 -3.77 -10.54
CA ARG A 488 2.44 -4.37 -11.10
C ARG A 488 2.16 -5.24 -12.32
N GLU A 489 1.09 -6.01 -12.30
CA GLU A 489 0.68 -6.85 -13.44
C GLU A 489 0.36 -5.99 -14.68
N ARG A 490 -0.37 -4.88 -14.51
CA ARG A 490 -0.67 -3.92 -15.59
C ARG A 490 0.59 -3.24 -16.12
N GLU A 491 1.50 -2.83 -15.24
CA GLU A 491 2.77 -2.22 -15.63
C GLU A 491 3.63 -3.19 -16.45
N LEU A 492 3.74 -4.44 -15.99
CA LEU A 492 4.47 -5.49 -16.71
C LEU A 492 3.81 -5.81 -18.06
N GLN A 493 2.48 -5.87 -18.12
CA GLN A 493 1.78 -6.11 -19.39
C GLN A 493 2.05 -4.97 -20.38
N HIS A 494 1.98 -3.71 -19.93
CA HIS A 494 2.32 -2.58 -20.78
C HIS A 494 3.77 -2.65 -21.27
N ARG A 495 4.70 -3.08 -20.39
CA ARG A 495 6.10 -3.27 -20.77
C ARG A 495 6.27 -4.36 -21.83
N ILE A 496 5.56 -5.48 -21.72
CA ILE A 496 5.56 -6.56 -22.72
C ILE A 496 5.09 -6.00 -24.06
N ASP A 497 3.94 -5.31 -24.10
CA ASP A 497 3.39 -4.76 -25.34
C ASP A 497 4.39 -3.80 -26.02
N THR A 498 5.06 -2.93 -25.25
CA THR A 498 6.07 -2.01 -25.81
C THR A 498 7.28 -2.73 -26.40
N LEU A 499 7.72 -3.83 -25.77
CA LEU A 499 8.86 -4.62 -26.25
C LEU A 499 8.49 -5.44 -27.49
N ASP A 500 7.26 -5.94 -27.56
CA ASP A 500 6.76 -6.66 -28.74
C ASP A 500 6.67 -5.74 -29.96
N ASP A 501 6.21 -4.50 -29.77
CA ASP A 501 6.20 -3.47 -30.81
C ASP A 501 7.62 -3.13 -31.30
N GLU A 502 8.58 -2.98 -30.38
CA GLU A 502 9.99 -2.73 -30.71
C GLU A 502 10.60 -3.91 -31.47
N ALA A 503 10.36 -5.13 -31.01
CA ALA A 503 10.83 -6.35 -31.68
C ALA A 503 10.22 -6.52 -33.07
N ALA A 504 8.95 -6.14 -33.27
CA ALA A 504 8.31 -6.14 -34.59
C ALA A 504 8.97 -5.12 -35.54
N ARG A 505 9.24 -3.90 -35.06
CA ARG A 505 9.94 -2.86 -35.84
C ARG A 505 11.33 -3.29 -36.26
N LEU A 506 12.14 -3.83 -35.34
CA LEU A 506 13.50 -4.29 -35.63
C LEU A 506 13.52 -5.44 -36.65
N ARG A 507 12.60 -6.42 -36.51
CA ARG A 507 12.44 -7.50 -37.49
C ARG A 507 12.13 -6.96 -38.88
N HIS A 508 11.20 -6.00 -38.97
CA HIS A 508 10.86 -5.37 -40.24
C HIS A 508 12.05 -4.65 -40.89
N THR A 509 12.86 -3.92 -40.10
CA THR A 509 14.08 -3.27 -40.60
C THR A 509 15.08 -4.28 -41.14
N ILE A 510 15.32 -5.39 -40.42
CA ILE A 510 16.23 -6.45 -40.86
C ILE A 510 15.75 -7.08 -42.18
N GLU A 511 14.45 -7.35 -42.31
CA GLU A 511 13.86 -7.89 -43.54
C GLU A 511 14.00 -6.91 -44.73
N LEU A 512 13.78 -5.61 -44.49
CA LEU A 512 13.97 -4.56 -45.50
C LEU A 512 15.42 -4.49 -45.99
N GLU A 513 16.39 -4.52 -45.07
CA GLU A 513 17.82 -4.52 -45.40
C GLU A 513 18.23 -5.78 -46.18
N ALA A 514 17.80 -6.96 -45.73
CA ALA A 514 18.02 -8.21 -46.43
C ALA A 514 17.44 -8.18 -47.85
N GLY A 515 16.24 -7.61 -48.03
CA GLY A 515 15.62 -7.41 -49.33
C GLY A 515 16.43 -6.48 -50.24
N ARG A 516 16.99 -5.39 -49.69
CA ARG A 516 17.88 -4.47 -50.44
C ARG A 516 19.16 -5.15 -50.91
N HIS A 517 19.81 -5.94 -50.05
CA HIS A 517 21.02 -6.68 -50.41
C HIS A 517 20.76 -7.71 -51.50
N ALA A 518 19.70 -8.51 -51.35
CA ALA A 518 19.32 -9.53 -52.34
C ALA A 518 19.00 -8.91 -53.72
N LEU A 519 18.33 -7.75 -53.74
CA LEU A 519 18.04 -7.03 -54.99
C LEU A 519 19.32 -6.52 -55.67
N ALA A 520 20.26 -5.97 -54.91
CA ALA A 520 21.55 -5.51 -55.44
C ALA A 520 22.36 -6.68 -56.04
N ALA A 521 22.46 -7.80 -55.32
CA ALA A 521 23.13 -9.00 -55.80
C ALA A 521 22.44 -9.60 -57.05
N THR A 522 21.10 -9.58 -57.11
CA THR A 522 20.33 -10.09 -58.27
C THR A 522 20.62 -9.28 -59.54
N ARG A 523 20.82 -7.97 -59.42
CA ARG A 523 21.22 -7.12 -60.57
C ARG A 523 22.61 -7.50 -61.08
N LEU A 524 23.56 -7.75 -60.18
CA LEU A 524 24.91 -8.19 -60.52
C LEU A 524 24.93 -9.61 -61.13
N ALA A 525 24.10 -10.52 -60.62
CA ALA A 525 24.04 -11.92 -61.06
C ALA A 525 23.48 -12.11 -62.48
N ARG A 526 22.68 -11.16 -62.98
CA ARG A 526 21.87 -11.30 -64.19
C ARG A 526 22.66 -11.78 -65.44
N PRO A 527 23.87 -11.27 -65.76
CA PRO A 527 24.64 -11.78 -66.90
C PRO A 527 24.95 -13.28 -66.80
N ALA A 528 25.27 -13.79 -65.61
CA ALA A 528 25.50 -15.21 -65.36
C ALA A 528 24.19 -16.02 -65.28
N THR A 529 23.06 -15.41 -64.94
CA THR A 529 21.75 -16.09 -64.98
C THR A 529 21.34 -16.42 -66.42
N VAL A 530 21.67 -15.52 -67.36
CA VAL A 530 21.28 -15.67 -68.76
C VAL A 530 22.34 -16.41 -69.59
N GLY A 531 23.62 -16.40 -69.19
CA GLY A 531 24.74 -16.89 -70.02
C GLY A 531 25.42 -18.18 -69.57
N ILE A 532 24.76 -19.06 -68.80
CA ILE A 532 25.36 -20.34 -68.33
C ILE A 532 24.53 -21.53 -68.84
N TYR A 533 24.78 -21.93 -70.09
CA TYR A 533 24.18 -23.10 -70.76
C TYR A 533 25.20 -24.16 -71.15
N SER A 534 26.39 -23.75 -71.60
CA SER A 534 27.48 -24.63 -71.99
C SER A 534 27.89 -25.56 -70.84
N ALA A 535 28.36 -26.75 -71.19
CA ALA A 535 28.82 -27.73 -70.18
C ALA A 535 29.98 -27.16 -69.35
N ALA A 536 30.91 -26.45 -69.99
CA ALA A 536 32.05 -25.81 -69.32
C ALA A 536 31.61 -24.73 -68.32
N ALA A 537 30.68 -23.84 -68.70
CA ALA A 537 30.19 -22.79 -67.80
C ALA A 537 29.38 -23.37 -66.63
N ARG A 538 28.57 -24.41 -66.87
CA ARG A 538 27.83 -25.10 -65.81
C ARG A 538 28.75 -25.78 -64.81
N MET A 539 29.75 -26.53 -65.27
CA MET A 539 30.71 -27.19 -64.38
C MET A 539 31.46 -26.19 -63.50
N ALA A 540 31.92 -25.07 -64.06
CA ALA A 540 32.58 -24.01 -63.30
C ALA A 540 31.63 -23.35 -62.28
N TYR A 541 30.39 -23.06 -62.68
CA TYR A 541 29.39 -22.48 -61.79
C TYR A 541 28.95 -23.45 -60.68
N ASP A 542 28.73 -24.72 -60.97
CA ASP A 542 28.35 -25.73 -59.98
C ASP A 542 29.46 -25.94 -58.94
N ALA A 543 30.73 -25.82 -59.34
CA ALA A 543 31.85 -25.81 -58.41
C ALA A 543 31.84 -24.56 -57.51
N LEU A 544 31.56 -23.39 -58.10
CA LEU A 544 31.49 -22.12 -57.39
C LEU A 544 30.33 -22.09 -56.40
N GLU A 545 29.13 -22.46 -56.85
CA GLU A 545 27.91 -22.53 -56.05
C GLU A 545 28.09 -23.46 -54.85
N ARG A 546 28.67 -24.65 -55.05
CA ARG A 546 28.95 -25.57 -53.96
C ARG A 546 29.89 -24.95 -52.91
N ARG A 547 30.97 -24.29 -53.33
CA ARG A 547 31.92 -23.70 -52.38
C ARG A 547 31.35 -22.51 -51.62
N VAL A 548 30.70 -21.58 -52.33
CA VAL A 548 30.07 -20.41 -51.72
C VAL A 548 28.95 -20.82 -50.75
N SER A 549 28.19 -21.88 -51.08
CA SER A 549 27.14 -22.41 -50.18
C SER A 549 27.68 -23.01 -48.88
N HIS A 550 28.96 -23.43 -48.85
CA HIS A 550 29.64 -23.92 -47.64
C HIS A 550 30.49 -22.83 -46.98
N GLU A 551 30.36 -21.58 -47.40
CA GLU A 551 31.13 -20.44 -46.89
C GLU A 551 32.66 -20.63 -47.01
N ALA A 552 33.08 -21.48 -47.95
CA ALA A 552 34.50 -21.77 -48.18
C ALA A 552 35.16 -20.61 -48.93
N PRO A 553 36.36 -20.15 -48.51
CA PRO A 553 37.16 -19.20 -49.27
C PRO A 553 37.34 -19.70 -50.71
N THR A 554 36.98 -18.87 -51.68
CA THR A 554 36.93 -19.32 -53.08
C THR A 554 37.81 -18.46 -53.98
N MET A 555 38.74 -19.09 -54.69
CA MET A 555 39.53 -18.45 -55.73
C MET A 555 38.99 -18.78 -57.13
N LEU A 556 38.83 -17.74 -57.95
CA LEU A 556 38.44 -17.84 -59.35
C LEU A 556 39.61 -17.40 -60.24
N VAL A 557 39.88 -18.18 -61.28
CA VAL A 557 40.83 -17.79 -62.33
C VAL A 557 40.03 -17.33 -63.53
N ALA A 558 40.11 -16.04 -63.85
CA ALA A 558 39.38 -15.42 -64.94
C ALA A 558 40.39 -14.79 -65.91
N ARG A 559 40.36 -15.17 -67.18
CA ARG A 559 41.18 -14.53 -68.20
C ARG A 559 40.80 -13.05 -68.32
N ALA A 560 41.78 -12.19 -68.62
CA ALA A 560 41.52 -10.79 -68.93
C ALA A 560 40.38 -10.66 -69.98
N GLY A 561 39.37 -9.86 -69.65
CA GLY A 561 38.16 -9.68 -70.46
C GLY A 561 36.96 -10.51 -70.04
N ILE A 562 37.11 -11.54 -69.18
CA ILE A 562 35.99 -12.26 -68.56
C ILE A 562 35.57 -11.53 -67.29
N ASP A 563 34.27 -11.25 -67.12
CA ASP A 563 33.74 -10.63 -65.90
C ASP A 563 33.34 -11.71 -64.87
N PRO A 564 34.07 -11.85 -63.74
CA PRO A 564 33.76 -12.85 -62.73
C PRO A 564 32.63 -12.42 -61.78
N VAL A 565 32.26 -11.13 -61.73
CA VAL A 565 31.28 -10.59 -60.78
C VAL A 565 29.91 -11.27 -60.91
N PRO A 566 29.34 -11.47 -62.12
CA PRO A 566 28.06 -12.15 -62.27
C PRO A 566 28.03 -13.57 -61.73
N TYR A 567 29.12 -14.33 -61.88
CA TYR A 567 29.22 -15.71 -61.39
C TYR A 567 29.16 -15.75 -59.86
N VAL A 568 29.96 -14.90 -59.20
CA VAL A 568 30.01 -14.82 -57.74
C VAL A 568 28.71 -14.25 -57.17
N ALA A 569 28.11 -13.25 -57.82
CA ALA A 569 26.84 -12.69 -57.39
C ALA A 569 25.70 -13.71 -57.47
N ARG A 570 25.68 -14.54 -58.51
CA ARG A 570 24.72 -15.63 -58.66
C ARG A 570 24.93 -16.70 -57.57
N ALA A 571 26.18 -17.07 -57.29
CA ALA A 571 26.51 -18.04 -56.24
C ALA A 571 26.24 -17.51 -54.81
N HIS A 572 26.36 -16.19 -54.57
CA HIS A 572 26.00 -15.55 -53.30
C HIS A 572 24.50 -15.69 -53.01
N LEU A 573 23.67 -15.50 -54.03
CA LEU A 573 22.20 -15.60 -53.91
C LEU A 573 21.70 -17.02 -53.62
N SER A 574 22.45 -18.04 -54.05
CA SER A 574 22.17 -19.44 -53.74
C SER A 574 22.75 -19.89 -52.39
N GLY A 575 23.69 -19.13 -51.82
CA GLY A 575 24.38 -19.45 -50.56
C GLY A 575 23.58 -19.14 -49.29
N THR A 576 24.15 -19.51 -48.13
CA THR A 576 23.60 -19.27 -46.78
C THR A 576 23.53 -17.77 -46.43
N ARG A 577 24.43 -16.97 -46.99
CA ARG A 577 24.58 -15.53 -46.75
C ARG A 577 23.82 -14.64 -47.74
N LYS A 578 22.85 -15.18 -48.48
CA LYS A 578 22.09 -14.44 -49.50
C LYS A 578 21.35 -13.19 -49.00
N SER A 579 21.01 -13.13 -47.70
CA SER A 579 20.41 -11.95 -47.04
C SER A 579 21.46 -10.92 -46.61
N GLY A 580 22.72 -11.31 -46.55
CA GLY A 580 23.86 -10.45 -46.28
C GLY A 580 24.33 -9.68 -47.52
N PRO A 581 25.15 -8.64 -47.31
CA PRO A 581 25.69 -7.84 -48.40
C PRO A 581 26.68 -8.64 -49.27
N LEU A 582 26.67 -8.35 -50.57
CA LEU A 582 27.74 -8.73 -51.48
C LEU A 582 28.56 -7.48 -51.78
N VAL A 583 29.78 -7.42 -51.27
CA VAL A 583 30.68 -6.29 -51.47
C VAL A 583 31.72 -6.67 -52.51
N VAL A 584 31.70 -5.96 -53.63
CA VAL A 584 32.64 -6.17 -54.73
C VAL A 584 33.71 -5.07 -54.68
N VAL A 585 34.97 -5.49 -54.60
CA VAL A 585 36.14 -4.63 -54.55
C VAL A 585 36.99 -4.91 -55.77
N ASP A 586 37.23 -3.90 -56.59
CA ASP A 586 38.14 -3.98 -57.73
C ASP A 586 39.55 -3.61 -57.26
N GLY A 587 40.43 -4.61 -57.19
CA GLY A 587 41.80 -4.47 -56.73
C GLY A 587 42.66 -3.56 -57.62
N THR A 588 42.22 -3.28 -58.85
CA THR A 588 42.91 -2.36 -59.76
C THR A 588 42.56 -0.90 -59.50
N ALA A 589 41.47 -0.63 -58.77
CA ALA A 589 40.99 0.72 -58.51
C ALA A 589 41.83 1.42 -57.43
N SER A 590 42.39 2.59 -57.74
CA SER A 590 43.26 3.35 -56.82
C SER A 590 42.62 3.68 -55.48
N ARG A 591 41.28 3.82 -55.43
CA ARG A 591 40.52 4.06 -54.18
C ARG A 591 40.57 2.89 -53.19
N GLU A 592 40.94 1.69 -53.64
CA GLU A 592 41.05 0.49 -52.81
C GLU A 592 42.49 0.28 -52.31
N HIS A 593 43.43 1.11 -52.76
CA HIS A 593 44.84 1.05 -52.37
C HIS A 593 45.13 1.85 -51.10
N ASP A 594 44.19 2.69 -50.67
CA ASP A 594 44.29 3.45 -49.43
C ASP A 594 43.95 2.57 -48.22
N VAL A 595 44.95 2.25 -47.39
CA VAL A 595 44.82 1.40 -46.20
C VAL A 595 43.90 2.03 -45.15
N ASP A 596 43.86 3.36 -45.03
CA ASP A 596 43.05 4.04 -44.02
C ASP A 596 41.56 3.79 -44.24
N ARG A 597 41.13 3.71 -45.50
CA ARG A 597 39.77 3.33 -45.87
C ARG A 597 39.39 1.93 -45.35
N TRP A 598 40.32 0.98 -45.33
CA TRP A 598 40.05 -0.37 -44.84
C TRP A 598 39.98 -0.44 -43.31
N ASN A 599 40.60 0.52 -42.62
CA ASN A 599 40.56 0.66 -41.16
C ASN A 599 39.34 1.44 -40.64
N ASP A 600 38.63 2.15 -41.52
CA ASP A 600 37.48 2.98 -41.17
C ASP A 600 36.18 2.17 -40.99
N GLU A 601 35.45 2.39 -39.89
CA GLU A 601 34.24 1.60 -39.58
C GLU A 601 33.08 1.84 -40.56
N GLU A 602 32.95 3.04 -41.13
CA GLU A 602 31.79 3.38 -41.96
C GLU A 602 32.01 3.04 -43.44
N THR A 603 33.23 3.23 -43.94
CA THR A 603 33.55 3.16 -45.36
C THR A 603 34.34 1.93 -45.79
N SER A 604 34.83 1.15 -44.82
CA SER A 604 35.64 -0.05 -45.11
C SER A 604 34.81 -1.12 -45.83
N PRO A 605 35.33 -1.69 -46.92
CA PRO A 605 34.74 -2.87 -47.54
C PRO A 605 34.57 -4.05 -46.57
N LEU A 606 35.39 -4.13 -45.51
CA LEU A 606 35.26 -5.13 -44.46
C LEU A 606 34.01 -4.89 -43.61
N ALA A 607 33.73 -3.64 -43.24
CA ALA A 607 32.53 -3.29 -42.48
C ALA A 607 31.26 -3.54 -43.31
N LEU A 608 31.29 -3.11 -44.57
CA LEU A 608 30.19 -3.27 -45.50
C LEU A 608 29.89 -4.73 -45.86
N ALA A 609 30.87 -5.62 -45.73
CA ALA A 609 30.74 -7.06 -46.04
C ALA A 609 30.34 -7.91 -44.83
N ASP A 610 30.11 -7.31 -43.65
CA ASP A 610 29.79 -8.05 -42.44
C ASP A 610 28.54 -8.92 -42.62
N ARG A 611 28.63 -10.17 -42.17
CA ARG A 611 27.64 -11.25 -42.39
C ARG A 611 27.33 -11.56 -43.86
N GLY A 612 28.18 -11.09 -44.77
CA GLY A 612 28.02 -11.20 -46.21
C GLY A 612 29.23 -11.88 -46.87
N LEU A 613 29.45 -11.52 -48.14
CA LEU A 613 30.56 -11.98 -48.98
C LEU A 613 31.37 -10.79 -49.48
N LEU A 614 32.67 -10.78 -49.19
CA LEU A 614 33.64 -9.86 -49.78
C LEU A 614 34.26 -10.52 -51.01
N PHE A 615 34.02 -9.95 -52.19
CA PHE A 615 34.59 -10.41 -53.44
C PHE A 615 35.67 -9.44 -53.94
N LEU A 616 36.92 -9.91 -53.96
CA LEU A 616 38.08 -9.17 -54.43
C LEU A 616 38.34 -9.49 -55.92
N VAL A 617 37.91 -8.63 -56.82
CA VAL A 617 38.23 -8.72 -58.25
C VAL A 617 39.68 -8.31 -58.44
N ASP A 618 40.47 -9.16 -59.10
CA ASP A 618 41.92 -8.96 -59.28
C ASP A 618 42.63 -8.64 -57.95
N GLY A 619 42.32 -9.42 -56.91
CA GLY A 619 42.78 -9.14 -55.54
C GLY A 619 44.30 -9.08 -55.36
N ALA A 620 45.07 -9.67 -56.27
CA ALA A 620 46.53 -9.56 -56.30
C ALA A 620 47.03 -8.15 -56.70
N ALA A 621 46.18 -7.30 -57.28
CA ALA A 621 46.52 -5.92 -57.61
C ALA A 621 46.42 -4.95 -56.41
N LEU A 622 45.83 -5.40 -55.29
CA LEU A 622 45.79 -4.63 -54.05
C LEU A 622 47.20 -4.47 -53.45
N PRO A 623 47.50 -3.36 -52.75
CA PRO A 623 48.76 -3.21 -52.03
C PRO A 623 48.93 -4.31 -50.99
N ARG A 624 50.17 -4.74 -50.78
CA ARG A 624 50.51 -5.83 -49.85
C ARG A 624 49.97 -5.58 -48.44
N GLU A 625 50.00 -4.33 -47.97
CA GLU A 625 49.48 -3.95 -46.66
C GLU A 625 47.97 -4.22 -46.53
N VAL A 626 47.19 -3.88 -47.57
CA VAL A 626 45.75 -4.17 -47.63
C VAL A 626 45.51 -5.69 -47.68
N GLN A 627 46.27 -6.43 -48.48
CA GLN A 627 46.14 -7.89 -48.56
C GLN A 627 46.36 -8.56 -47.19
N VAL A 628 47.40 -8.15 -46.47
CA VAL A 628 47.70 -8.65 -45.11
C VAL A 628 46.62 -8.24 -44.11
N LEU A 629 46.10 -7.01 -44.19
CA LEU A 629 45.02 -6.53 -43.35
C LEU A 629 43.75 -7.39 -43.52
N VAL A 630 43.33 -7.60 -44.77
CA VAL A 630 42.17 -8.44 -45.11
C VAL A 630 42.35 -9.87 -44.59
N ALA A 631 43.52 -10.48 -44.85
CA ALA A 631 43.84 -11.81 -44.38
C ALA A 631 43.77 -11.93 -42.85
N ARG A 632 44.34 -10.95 -42.14
CA ARG A 632 44.33 -10.89 -40.68
C ARG A 632 42.91 -10.76 -40.14
N THR A 633 42.11 -9.86 -40.69
CA THR A 633 40.72 -9.62 -40.26
C THR A 633 39.86 -10.88 -40.42
N ILE A 634 39.94 -11.54 -41.57
CA ILE A 634 39.19 -12.79 -41.82
C ILE A 634 39.67 -13.91 -40.88
N THR A 635 40.98 -14.04 -40.68
CA THR A 635 41.57 -15.08 -39.82
C THR A 635 41.18 -14.91 -38.36
N GLN A 636 41.26 -13.68 -37.84
CA GLN A 636 41.02 -13.37 -36.43
C GLN A 636 39.55 -13.09 -36.13
N ARG A 637 38.69 -12.99 -37.17
CA ARG A 637 37.31 -12.50 -37.08
C ARG A 637 37.21 -11.20 -36.29
N ARG A 638 38.20 -10.32 -36.48
CA ARG A 638 38.36 -9.09 -35.71
C ARG A 638 38.52 -7.91 -36.67
N ALA A 639 37.68 -6.91 -36.47
CA ALA A 639 37.76 -5.66 -37.20
C ALA A 639 39.07 -4.90 -36.89
N PRO A 640 39.61 -4.14 -37.86
CA PRO A 640 40.75 -3.25 -37.60
C PRO A 640 40.42 -2.02 -36.74
N TRP A 641 39.14 -1.72 -36.53
CA TRP A 641 38.64 -0.70 -35.58
C TRP A 641 38.13 -1.32 -34.27
N GLU A 642 37.77 -0.47 -33.30
CA GLU A 642 37.18 -0.93 -32.04
C GLU A 642 35.73 -1.39 -32.22
N ARG A 643 35.48 -2.69 -32.04
CA ARG A 643 34.15 -3.28 -32.09
C ARG A 643 34.00 -4.41 -31.07
N ALA A 644 32.83 -4.49 -30.44
CA ALA A 644 32.52 -5.51 -29.44
C ALA A 644 32.21 -6.90 -30.04
N SER A 645 31.57 -6.95 -31.21
CA SER A 645 31.22 -8.20 -31.89
C SER A 645 32.30 -8.61 -32.91
N PRO A 646 32.58 -9.91 -33.09
CA PRO A 646 33.47 -10.39 -34.13
C PRO A 646 32.91 -10.05 -35.52
N LEU A 647 33.81 -9.80 -36.46
CA LEU A 647 33.48 -9.54 -37.86
C LEU A 647 33.43 -10.87 -38.62
N ASP A 648 32.33 -11.14 -39.30
CA ASP A 648 32.07 -12.45 -39.91
C ASP A 648 31.85 -12.32 -41.43
N ILE A 649 32.89 -12.59 -42.21
CA ILE A 649 32.92 -12.33 -43.65
C ILE A 649 33.37 -13.59 -44.38
N ALA A 650 32.58 -14.02 -45.38
CA ALA A 650 33.05 -14.98 -46.38
C ALA A 650 33.88 -14.23 -47.44
N VAL A 651 34.90 -14.86 -48.01
CA VAL A 651 35.80 -14.21 -48.98
C VAL A 651 35.88 -14.99 -50.29
N ALA A 652 35.83 -14.26 -51.39
CA ALA A 652 36.16 -14.75 -52.71
C ALA A 652 37.18 -13.83 -53.38
N LEU A 653 38.05 -14.37 -54.21
CA LEU A 653 39.07 -13.62 -54.94
C LEU A 653 39.12 -14.07 -56.39
N SER A 654 39.22 -13.14 -57.34
CA SER A 654 39.57 -13.46 -58.72
C SER A 654 40.97 -12.98 -59.08
N ALA A 655 41.61 -13.69 -60.01
CA ALA A 655 42.86 -13.27 -60.63
C ALA A 655 43.02 -13.88 -62.03
N THR A 656 43.96 -13.36 -62.82
CA THR A 656 44.27 -13.90 -64.16
C THR A 656 45.24 -15.09 -64.14
N LYS A 657 45.88 -15.35 -63.00
CA LYS A 657 46.93 -16.37 -62.80
C LYS A 657 46.52 -17.33 -61.68
N THR A 658 47.13 -18.51 -61.62
CA THR A 658 46.86 -19.46 -60.54
C THR A 658 47.44 -18.98 -59.20
N LEU A 659 47.03 -19.61 -58.10
CA LEU A 659 47.49 -19.25 -56.77
C LEU A 659 49.02 -19.39 -56.66
N GLU A 660 49.55 -20.48 -57.20
CA GLU A 660 50.98 -20.81 -57.20
C GLU A 660 51.78 -19.76 -57.98
N GLU A 661 51.33 -19.39 -59.18
CA GLU A 661 51.97 -18.36 -60.01
C GLU A 661 51.98 -16.98 -59.34
N LEU A 662 50.92 -16.63 -58.60
CA LEU A 662 50.82 -15.35 -57.88
C LEU A 662 51.74 -15.30 -56.65
N ILE A 663 51.91 -16.43 -55.95
CA ILE A 663 52.84 -16.54 -54.83
C ILE A 663 54.29 -16.48 -55.34
N GLU A 664 54.63 -17.26 -56.39
CA GLU A 664 55.97 -17.29 -56.97
C GLU A 664 56.41 -15.92 -57.53
N SER A 665 55.46 -15.18 -58.12
CA SER A 665 55.72 -13.82 -58.62
C SER A 665 55.68 -12.74 -57.55
N GLY A 666 55.39 -13.08 -56.29
CA GLY A 666 55.33 -12.14 -55.16
C GLY A 666 54.18 -11.13 -55.23
N LEU A 667 53.19 -11.36 -56.10
CA LEU A 667 52.04 -10.47 -56.32
C LEU A 667 50.93 -10.70 -55.29
N LEU A 668 50.84 -11.89 -54.70
CA LEU A 668 49.89 -12.21 -53.64
C LEU A 668 50.61 -12.52 -52.33
N ALA A 669 50.21 -11.85 -51.25
CA ALA A 669 50.77 -12.03 -49.92
C ALA A 669 50.49 -13.46 -49.41
N PRO A 670 51.49 -14.16 -48.86
CA PRO A 670 51.31 -15.52 -48.32
C PRO A 670 50.18 -15.62 -47.28
N GLU A 671 49.96 -14.58 -46.49
CA GLU A 671 48.91 -14.51 -45.48
C GLU A 671 47.51 -14.60 -46.09
N LEU A 672 47.28 -13.91 -47.21
CA LEU A 672 46.02 -13.93 -47.94
C LEU A 672 45.89 -15.19 -48.78
N ALA A 673 46.97 -15.61 -49.44
CA ALA A 673 47.03 -16.85 -50.22
C ALA A 673 46.64 -18.07 -49.37
N ALA A 674 47.16 -18.16 -48.14
CA ALA A 674 46.86 -19.23 -47.20
C ALA A 674 45.38 -19.35 -46.78
N ARG A 675 44.53 -18.35 -47.10
CA ARG A 675 43.08 -18.47 -46.90
C ARG A 675 42.41 -19.36 -47.94
N PHE A 676 43.02 -19.50 -49.12
CA PHE A 676 42.52 -20.26 -50.25
C PHE A 676 43.24 -21.61 -50.42
N ASP A 677 44.31 -21.85 -49.66
CA ASP A 677 45.06 -23.11 -49.63
C ASP A 677 44.14 -24.29 -49.29
N GLY A 678 44.12 -25.31 -50.17
CA GLY A 678 43.38 -26.55 -49.97
C GLY A 678 42.18 -26.77 -50.91
N GLY A 679 41.86 -25.82 -51.80
CA GLY A 679 40.84 -26.00 -52.85
C GLY A 679 41.37 -25.71 -54.26
N GLU A 680 41.09 -26.57 -55.24
CA GLU A 680 41.48 -26.33 -56.65
C GLU A 680 40.90 -25.01 -57.18
N PRO A 681 41.65 -24.16 -57.89
CA PRO A 681 41.11 -22.91 -58.42
C PRO A 681 39.93 -23.16 -59.38
N ILE A 682 38.88 -22.33 -59.29
CA ILE A 682 37.76 -22.41 -60.22
C ILE A 682 38.11 -21.60 -61.46
N ILE A 683 38.41 -22.30 -62.56
CA ILE A 683 38.74 -21.66 -63.83
C ILE A 683 37.45 -21.30 -64.55
N LEU A 684 37.24 -20.00 -64.82
CA LEU A 684 36.14 -19.56 -65.66
C LEU A 684 36.45 -19.87 -67.13
N PRO A 685 35.55 -20.54 -67.86
CA PRO A 685 35.81 -20.94 -69.24
C PRO A 685 35.89 -19.73 -70.14
N ARG A 686 36.81 -19.75 -71.12
CA ARG A 686 36.91 -18.74 -72.16
C ARG A 686 35.68 -18.80 -73.06
N LEU A 687 35.34 -17.70 -73.72
CA LEU A 687 34.15 -17.57 -74.56
C LEU A 687 34.10 -18.64 -75.67
N ARG A 688 35.25 -18.96 -76.28
CA ARG A 688 35.37 -20.04 -77.28
C ARG A 688 35.08 -21.44 -76.72
N ASP A 689 35.32 -21.67 -75.43
CA ASP A 689 35.07 -22.93 -74.74
C ASP A 689 33.61 -23.02 -74.25
N ARG A 690 32.83 -21.95 -74.47
CA ARG A 690 31.41 -21.79 -74.13
C ARG A 690 30.60 -21.13 -75.26
N ALA A 691 30.87 -21.48 -76.51
CA ALA A 691 30.24 -20.84 -77.67
C ALA A 691 28.70 -20.94 -77.65
N GLU A 692 28.13 -21.96 -77.00
CA GLU A 692 26.67 -22.11 -76.82
C GLU A 692 26.06 -20.99 -75.98
N ASP A 693 26.85 -20.33 -75.13
CA ASP A 693 26.40 -19.23 -74.28
C ASP A 693 26.31 -17.91 -75.07
N LEU A 694 27.08 -17.78 -76.16
CA LEU A 694 27.26 -16.53 -76.91
C LEU A 694 25.93 -15.92 -77.37
N HIS A 695 25.00 -16.74 -77.87
CA HIS A 695 23.71 -16.26 -78.35
C HIS A 695 22.91 -15.57 -77.24
N SER A 696 22.81 -16.22 -76.08
CA SER A 696 22.07 -15.70 -74.93
C SER A 696 22.71 -14.42 -74.36
N ILE A 697 24.04 -14.38 -74.30
CA ILE A 697 24.82 -13.23 -73.83
C ILE A 697 24.61 -12.03 -74.76
N VAL A 698 24.74 -12.23 -76.07
CA VAL A 698 24.58 -11.17 -77.09
C VAL A 698 23.15 -10.68 -77.13
N ALA A 699 22.16 -11.57 -77.14
CA ALA A 699 20.75 -11.21 -77.21
C ALA A 699 20.30 -10.40 -75.97
N ASP A 700 20.65 -10.83 -74.75
CA ASP A 700 20.31 -10.09 -73.53
C ASP A 700 21.04 -8.74 -73.49
N ARG A 701 22.30 -8.68 -73.92
CA ARG A 701 23.05 -7.43 -73.92
C ARG A 701 22.53 -6.43 -74.95
N LEU A 702 22.18 -6.87 -76.16
CA LEU A 702 21.53 -6.03 -77.17
C LEU A 702 20.17 -5.51 -76.71
N ALA A 703 19.36 -6.36 -76.08
CA ALA A 703 18.08 -5.94 -75.52
C ALA A 703 18.24 -4.85 -74.45
N ARG A 704 19.22 -4.99 -73.55
CA ARG A 704 19.51 -4.00 -72.50
C ARG A 704 20.09 -2.70 -73.03
N GLU A 705 21.14 -2.79 -73.85
CA GLU A 705 21.77 -1.61 -74.43
C GLU A 705 20.80 -0.86 -75.35
N GLY A 706 19.99 -1.59 -76.12
CA GLY A 706 18.89 -1.02 -76.90
C GLY A 706 17.89 -0.29 -76.03
N LEU A 707 17.41 -0.90 -74.94
CA LEU A 707 16.48 -0.26 -74.02
C LEU A 707 17.08 1.01 -73.39
N ARG A 708 18.38 0.99 -73.05
CA ARG A 708 19.11 2.12 -72.46
C ARG A 708 19.31 3.28 -73.43
N VAL A 709 19.67 2.99 -74.68
CA VAL A 709 20.04 4.01 -75.68
C VAL A 709 18.82 4.48 -76.48
N HIS A 710 17.90 3.59 -76.82
CA HIS A 710 16.78 3.83 -77.73
C HIS A 710 15.39 3.70 -77.08
N GLY A 711 15.31 3.33 -75.80
CA GLY A 711 14.03 3.16 -75.09
C GLY A 711 13.26 1.88 -75.48
N ARG A 712 13.83 1.02 -76.31
CA ARG A 712 13.24 -0.25 -76.78
C ARG A 712 14.31 -1.32 -76.98
N PRO A 713 14.02 -2.61 -76.72
CA PRO A 713 14.99 -3.68 -76.88
C PRO A 713 15.37 -3.86 -78.35
N ILE A 714 16.66 -4.10 -78.61
CA ILE A 714 17.18 -4.42 -79.94
C ILE A 714 17.47 -5.92 -79.99
N GLY A 715 16.99 -6.59 -81.04
CA GLY A 715 17.30 -7.99 -81.34
C GLY A 715 18.45 -8.13 -82.35
N ILE A 716 18.79 -9.37 -82.68
CA ILE A 716 19.75 -9.71 -83.73
C ILE A 716 19.12 -10.77 -84.64
N ASP A 717 19.27 -10.60 -85.96
CA ASP A 717 18.82 -11.63 -86.90
C ASP A 717 19.85 -12.77 -87.02
N HIS A 718 19.44 -13.89 -87.61
CA HIS A 718 20.30 -15.06 -87.71
C HIS A 718 21.58 -14.79 -88.51
N ALA A 719 21.48 -14.02 -89.60
CA ALA A 719 22.62 -13.73 -90.47
C ALA A 719 23.67 -12.86 -89.76
N ALA A 720 23.25 -11.86 -88.99
CA ALA A 720 24.12 -11.05 -88.15
C ALA A 720 24.77 -11.87 -87.03
N PHE A 721 23.99 -12.75 -86.39
CA PHE A 721 24.51 -13.59 -85.34
C PHE A 721 25.56 -14.58 -85.88
N SER A 722 25.35 -15.18 -87.06
CA SER A 722 26.34 -16.04 -87.72
C SER A 722 27.68 -15.34 -87.92
N ARG A 723 27.69 -14.05 -88.29
CA ARG A 723 28.93 -13.26 -88.42
C ARG A 723 29.67 -13.10 -87.09
N LEU A 724 28.93 -12.95 -85.99
CA LEU A 724 29.52 -12.88 -84.65
C LEU A 724 30.06 -14.24 -84.20
N VAL A 725 29.40 -15.35 -84.53
CA VAL A 725 29.87 -16.71 -84.17
C VAL A 725 31.22 -17.05 -84.82
N GLU A 726 31.49 -16.57 -86.03
CA GLU A 726 32.76 -16.79 -86.73
C GLU A 726 33.93 -15.95 -86.19
N TYR A 727 33.66 -14.96 -85.33
CA TYR A 727 34.67 -14.07 -84.77
C TYR A 727 35.36 -14.70 -83.53
N PRO A 728 36.70 -14.62 -83.40
CA PRO A 728 37.43 -15.33 -82.34
C PRO A 728 37.25 -14.78 -80.92
N PHE A 729 36.85 -13.51 -80.75
CA PHE A 729 36.70 -12.81 -79.46
C PHE A 729 37.90 -12.94 -78.50
N ASP A 730 39.09 -12.50 -78.92
CA ASP A 730 40.30 -12.55 -78.08
C ASP A 730 40.20 -11.72 -76.79
N GLY A 731 39.33 -10.71 -76.76
CA GLY A 731 39.01 -9.88 -75.58
C GLY A 731 37.79 -10.36 -74.78
N GLU A 732 37.31 -11.59 -75.05
CA GLU A 732 36.30 -12.30 -74.26
C GLU A 732 35.00 -11.48 -74.06
N ASP A 733 34.41 -11.47 -72.85
CA ASP A 733 33.14 -10.79 -72.59
C ASP A 733 33.22 -9.27 -72.74
N ALA A 734 34.37 -8.67 -72.44
CA ALA A 734 34.63 -7.25 -72.59
C ALA A 734 34.60 -6.82 -74.07
N GLU A 735 35.07 -7.69 -74.97
CA GLU A 735 35.00 -7.45 -76.40
C GLU A 735 33.57 -7.60 -76.93
N VAL A 736 32.84 -8.64 -76.49
CA VAL A 736 31.40 -8.78 -76.80
C VAL A 736 30.63 -7.53 -76.36
N ALA A 737 30.92 -7.02 -75.16
CA ALA A 737 30.33 -5.78 -74.64
C ALA A 737 30.57 -4.58 -75.56
N SER A 738 31.82 -4.40 -75.97
CA SER A 738 32.25 -3.31 -76.85
C SER A 738 31.58 -3.40 -78.21
N ILE A 739 31.55 -4.60 -78.81
CA ILE A 739 30.91 -4.87 -80.10
C ILE A 739 29.41 -4.58 -80.01
N VAL A 740 28.70 -5.10 -79.02
CA VAL A 740 27.26 -4.85 -78.82
C VAL A 740 26.98 -3.35 -78.64
N THR A 741 27.81 -2.63 -77.87
CA THR A 741 27.66 -1.18 -77.69
C THR A 741 27.79 -0.44 -79.02
N ARG A 742 28.77 -0.81 -79.85
CA ARG A 742 28.97 -0.23 -81.19
C ARG A 742 27.83 -0.56 -82.14
N LEU A 743 27.27 -1.78 -82.08
CA LEU A 743 26.11 -2.19 -82.88
C LEU A 743 24.88 -1.36 -82.51
N VAL A 744 24.57 -1.24 -81.22
CA VAL A 744 23.43 -0.45 -80.73
C VAL A 744 23.56 1.02 -81.09
N ALA A 745 24.76 1.61 -80.98
CA ALA A 745 24.99 3.00 -81.32
C ALA A 745 24.75 3.32 -82.81
N ARG A 746 24.91 2.31 -83.69
CA ARG A 746 24.73 2.43 -85.15
C ARG A 746 23.39 1.89 -85.64
N ALA A 747 22.61 1.23 -84.78
CA ALA A 747 21.36 0.60 -85.15
C ALA A 747 20.33 1.63 -85.62
N GLN A 748 19.78 1.42 -86.82
CA GLN A 748 18.73 2.26 -87.40
C GLN A 748 17.31 1.71 -87.12
N GLY A 749 17.20 0.51 -86.54
CA GLY A 749 15.93 -0.15 -86.21
C GLY A 749 16.06 -1.15 -85.06
N ASP A 750 15.04 -1.98 -84.87
CA ASP A 750 14.92 -2.85 -83.69
C ASP A 750 15.64 -4.21 -83.82
N VAL A 751 16.32 -4.43 -84.95
CA VAL A 751 17.03 -5.69 -85.25
C VAL A 751 18.36 -5.36 -85.92
N ILE A 752 19.45 -5.85 -85.34
CA ILE A 752 20.79 -5.85 -85.94
C ILE A 752 20.80 -6.85 -87.10
N ARG A 753 21.23 -6.40 -88.28
CA ARG A 753 21.38 -7.21 -89.49
C ARG A 753 22.85 -7.43 -89.83
N ALA A 754 23.12 -8.38 -90.72
CA ALA A 754 24.49 -8.73 -91.13
C ALA A 754 25.31 -7.52 -91.59
N ALA A 755 24.70 -6.60 -92.34
CA ALA A 755 25.35 -5.36 -92.80
C ALA A 755 25.83 -4.46 -91.63
N ASP A 756 25.12 -4.45 -90.50
CA ASP A 756 25.50 -3.67 -89.32
C ASP A 756 26.75 -4.26 -88.65
N VAL A 757 26.89 -5.59 -88.66
CA VAL A 757 28.06 -6.32 -88.14
C VAL A 757 29.24 -6.15 -89.09
N ASP A 758 29.04 -6.31 -90.41
CA ASP A 758 30.08 -6.13 -91.42
C ASP A 758 30.67 -4.69 -91.38
N ALA A 759 29.82 -3.68 -91.14
CA ALA A 759 30.22 -2.28 -90.99
C ALA A 759 31.13 -2.01 -89.77
N LEU A 760 31.27 -2.95 -88.84
CA LEU A 760 32.23 -2.86 -87.74
C LEU A 760 33.66 -3.20 -88.14
N GLY A 761 33.87 -3.83 -89.31
CA GLY A 761 35.19 -4.21 -89.83
C GLY A 761 35.86 -5.35 -89.05
N LEU A 762 35.08 -6.25 -88.43
CA LEU A 762 35.59 -7.31 -87.56
C LEU A 762 36.35 -8.43 -88.30
N LEU A 763 36.05 -8.63 -89.59
CA LEU A 763 36.65 -9.65 -90.45
C LEU A 763 37.34 -8.96 -91.64
N HIS A 764 38.57 -8.47 -91.44
CA HIS A 764 39.49 -8.16 -92.55
C HIS A 764 40.73 -9.04 -92.39
N VAL A 765 40.84 -10.04 -93.27
CA VAL A 765 42.11 -10.69 -93.60
C VAL A 765 42.86 -9.70 -94.47
N ASP A 766 44.11 -9.35 -94.14
CA ASP A 766 45.12 -9.05 -95.15
C ASP A 766 46.56 -9.09 -94.60
N GLU A 767 47.44 -9.59 -95.46
CA GLU A 767 48.89 -9.62 -95.38
C GLU A 767 49.48 -8.27 -94.92
N ALA A 768 50.33 -8.27 -93.88
CA ALA A 768 51.04 -7.07 -93.45
C ALA A 768 52.56 -7.26 -93.52
N GLU A 769 53.14 -6.61 -94.53
CA GLU A 769 54.55 -6.22 -94.68
C GLU A 769 55.08 -5.52 -93.40
N PRO A 770 56.33 -5.76 -92.97
CA PRO A 770 56.83 -5.20 -91.70
C PRO A 770 57.01 -3.67 -91.77
N PRO A 771 56.73 -2.94 -90.68
CA PRO A 771 56.84 -1.49 -90.67
C PRO A 771 58.31 -1.03 -90.77
N LYS A 772 58.59 -0.15 -91.74
CA LYS A 772 59.83 0.61 -91.82
C LYS A 772 59.84 1.70 -90.74
N TRP A 773 60.77 1.62 -89.80
CA TRP A 773 61.05 2.73 -88.88
C TRP A 773 61.81 3.85 -89.61
N PRO A 774 61.49 5.14 -89.35
CA PRO A 774 62.28 6.26 -89.87
C PRO A 774 63.60 6.39 -89.09
N GLU A 775 64.70 6.57 -89.83
CA GLU A 775 66.01 6.92 -89.31
C GLU A 775 66.01 8.33 -88.67
N GLY A 776 66.54 8.41 -87.44
CA GLY A 776 67.36 9.53 -86.99
C GLY A 776 66.67 10.73 -86.31
N ALA A 777 66.85 10.84 -84.99
CA ALA A 777 67.26 12.10 -84.36
C ALA A 777 68.05 11.81 -83.08
N ARG A 778 69.30 12.28 -83.07
CA ARG A 778 70.28 12.18 -81.98
C ARG A 778 69.99 13.18 -80.86
N ALA A 779 70.37 12.76 -79.65
CA ALA A 779 71.02 13.51 -78.56
C ALA A 779 70.28 14.69 -77.89
N ALA A 780 70.13 14.58 -76.56
CA ALA A 780 70.89 15.44 -75.64
C ALA A 780 70.93 14.83 -74.23
N ASN A 781 72.15 14.49 -73.84
CA ASN A 781 72.60 14.32 -72.47
C ASN A 781 72.43 15.64 -71.69
N ARG A 782 71.97 15.60 -70.43
CA ARG A 782 72.43 16.49 -69.36
C ARG A 782 71.98 16.02 -67.97
N ASN A 783 73.01 15.59 -67.26
CA ASN A 783 73.26 15.56 -65.83
C ASN A 783 72.73 16.76 -64.98
N ASP A 784 72.68 16.46 -63.68
CA ASP A 784 72.84 17.30 -62.47
C ASP A 784 71.57 17.87 -61.80
N GLY A 785 71.39 17.47 -60.53
CA GLY A 785 70.41 17.99 -59.57
C GLY A 785 70.10 16.99 -58.47
#